data_AF-A0A9E1NNG8-F1
#
_entry.id   AF-A0A9E1NNG8-F1
#
_cell.length_a   1.000
_cell.length_b   1.000
_cell.length_c   1.000
_cell.angle_alpha   90.00
_cell.angle_beta   90.00
_cell.angle_gamma   90.00
#
_symmetry.space_group_name_H-M   'P 1'
#
loop_
_entity.id
_entity.type
_entity.pdbx_description
1 polymer ?
#
loop_
_entity_poly.entity_id
_entity_poly.type
_entity_poly.pdbx_seq_one_letter_code
_entity_poly.pdbx_strand_id
1 'polypeptide(L)'
;MDKSRFPNFYELSIEDRVQAVFDRGLISKEDYDSLKNQQQKLDLNSADKMIENVIGVMGMPVGLGLNFLINDKDYIVPLAVEEPSIVAALSSAAKIARARNGFITQCTDPILIGQVQVVHIKNLDKARNDLLAKKQEILNLANSLHPRMVARGGGAIDFTIKTYPLDSFDEEMLIIDLHIDTRDAMGANLVNSMCEGIASLVETITEGEVFLRILSNLSDKALASATVTIPVQSLTTNDFNGERVRDGIVIASDFAHVDPYRASTHNKGIMNGIDAVALATGNDWRAIEAGAHAYAARHGKYSALSKWSIDKKGNLVGKIELPMKVGIVGAPIESNPAAALNLRILNVSSSTELASVMASVGLAQNFSALKALATNGIQKGHMTLHARSVVKAAGVPMKLFDQVLEKVLLSGEIKVWKAREIFDQLQKKVKAINTSVKTKSKSESNTIEGIGFSKVILLGEHSVVYGRHAIAVPTPLNIRAKVEDSENGIVLMIPAWGVEYQLNKDPKNRQSFEKPAGAILDQLNLNNKGMTIEVFSDIPRGMGLGGSAAIAVAIIKSLNNHYSLNLSDQEINSMAFESEKVAHGNPSGIDNTMATYGHPLIYRSGDNPLIERLNINEEFSLVLGFTNQEGLTAKTVAHVHTQWKQNKSMLEKIFNEINNLTLQSIQAIQNNDFEYLGQLMNFNHGLLNALQVSTPELERLVMIAREAGAMGAKMTGGGGGGAIVAISDNPSKIQSAIELEGYKALSFSIKNQ
;
A
#
# COMPACT_ATOMS: atom_id res chain seq x y z
N MET A 1 20.06 -23.23 -18.75
CA MET A 1 19.34 -22.98 -17.49
C MET A 1 18.65 -21.64 -17.60
N ASP A 2 17.42 -21.51 -17.11
CA ASP A 2 16.63 -20.28 -17.17
C ASP A 2 17.19 -19.27 -16.15
N LYS A 3 17.93 -18.26 -16.65
CA LYS A 3 18.67 -17.34 -15.78
C LYS A 3 17.78 -16.26 -15.16
N SER A 4 16.63 -15.95 -15.77
CA SER A 4 15.75 -14.84 -15.36
C SER A 4 14.76 -15.19 -14.24
N ARG A 5 14.43 -16.47 -14.03
CA ARG A 5 13.52 -16.92 -12.96
C ARG A 5 14.19 -17.05 -11.59
N PHE A 6 13.97 -16.10 -10.69
CA PHE A 6 14.35 -16.23 -9.27
C PHE A 6 13.11 -16.52 -8.41
N PRO A 7 13.02 -17.70 -7.76
CA PRO A 7 11.99 -17.93 -6.75
C PRO A 7 12.23 -16.98 -5.56
N ASN A 8 11.15 -16.43 -5.01
CA ASN A 8 11.13 -15.65 -3.77
C ASN A 8 12.16 -14.51 -3.64
N PHE A 9 12.62 -13.93 -4.76
CA PHE A 9 13.66 -12.89 -4.78
C PHE A 9 13.32 -11.65 -3.93
N TYR A 10 12.03 -11.35 -3.71
CA TYR A 10 11.58 -10.26 -2.87
C TYR A 10 11.74 -10.53 -1.36
N GLU A 11 11.92 -11.78 -0.94
CA GLU A 11 12.11 -12.20 0.46
C GLU A 11 13.60 -12.13 0.87
N LEU A 12 14.50 -12.28 -0.11
CA LEU A 12 15.95 -12.20 0.06
C LEU A 12 16.41 -10.82 0.54
N SER A 13 17.52 -10.77 1.31
CA SER A 13 18.20 -9.51 1.64
C SER A 13 18.86 -8.88 0.41
N ILE A 14 19.33 -7.63 0.51
CA ILE A 14 20.04 -6.99 -0.62
C ILE A 14 21.33 -7.74 -0.96
N GLU A 15 22.06 -8.22 0.05
CA GLU A 15 23.30 -8.99 -0.13
C GLU A 15 23.02 -10.33 -0.82
N ASP A 16 22.00 -11.06 -0.38
CA ASP A 16 21.57 -12.33 -0.98
C ASP A 16 21.08 -12.15 -2.43
N ARG A 17 20.40 -11.03 -2.74
CA ARG A 17 19.99 -10.70 -4.11
C ARG A 17 21.19 -10.47 -5.01
N VAL A 18 22.19 -9.70 -4.56
CA VAL A 18 23.43 -9.45 -5.31
C VAL A 18 24.23 -10.76 -5.50
N GLN A 19 24.30 -11.59 -4.46
CA GLN A 19 24.90 -12.92 -4.52
C GLN A 19 24.19 -13.82 -5.54
N ALA A 20 22.86 -13.93 -5.49
CA ALA A 20 22.10 -14.77 -6.41
C ALA A 20 22.23 -14.34 -7.88
N VAL A 21 22.38 -13.03 -8.15
CA VAL A 21 22.65 -12.51 -9.50
C VAL A 21 24.08 -12.89 -9.97
N PHE A 22 25.07 -12.80 -9.09
CA PHE A 22 26.45 -13.23 -9.37
C PHE A 22 26.57 -14.74 -9.59
N ASP A 23 25.96 -15.58 -8.73
CA ASP A 23 26.03 -17.05 -8.80
C ASP A 23 25.46 -17.62 -10.10
N ARG A 24 24.59 -16.87 -10.80
CA ARG A 24 24.04 -17.23 -12.12
C ARG A 24 24.89 -16.75 -13.30
N GLY A 25 26.01 -16.08 -13.03
CA GLY A 25 26.86 -15.45 -14.05
C GLY A 25 26.09 -14.45 -14.90
N LEU A 26 25.41 -13.52 -14.23
CA LEU A 26 24.71 -12.38 -14.85
C LEU A 26 25.50 -11.06 -14.70
N ILE A 27 26.43 -11.02 -13.75
CA ILE A 27 27.34 -9.92 -13.49
C ILE A 27 28.75 -10.48 -13.29
N SER A 28 29.78 -9.66 -13.57
CA SER A 28 31.16 -10.03 -13.31
C SER A 28 31.48 -10.05 -11.79
N LYS A 29 32.66 -10.55 -11.43
CA LYS A 29 33.15 -10.47 -10.04
C LYS A 29 33.36 -9.00 -9.62
N GLU A 30 33.85 -8.18 -10.53
CA GLU A 30 34.04 -6.73 -10.35
C GLU A 30 32.70 -6.02 -10.12
N ASP A 31 31.66 -6.35 -10.89
CA ASP A 31 30.31 -5.81 -10.71
C ASP A 31 29.67 -6.25 -9.39
N TYR A 32 29.87 -7.51 -8.97
CA TYR A 32 29.44 -8.02 -7.66
C TYR A 32 30.12 -7.26 -6.51
N ASP A 33 31.45 -7.11 -6.56
CA ASP A 33 32.18 -6.39 -5.52
C ASP A 33 31.83 -4.90 -5.51
N SER A 34 31.59 -4.31 -6.68
CA SER A 34 31.10 -2.94 -6.82
C SER A 34 29.72 -2.75 -6.17
N LEU A 35 28.73 -3.59 -6.50
CA LEU A 35 27.39 -3.58 -5.90
C LEU A 35 27.44 -3.78 -4.38
N LYS A 36 28.23 -4.75 -3.92
CA LYS A 36 28.39 -5.10 -2.50
C LYS A 36 28.98 -3.95 -1.69
N ASN A 37 30.03 -3.31 -2.23
CA ASN A 37 30.71 -2.18 -1.60
C ASN A 37 30.06 -0.82 -1.92
N GLN A 38 28.98 -0.81 -2.72
CA GLN A 38 28.25 0.36 -3.17
C GLN A 38 29.09 1.38 -3.97
N GLN A 39 30.09 0.88 -4.71
CA GLN A 39 31.07 1.66 -5.48
C GLN A 39 30.53 2.16 -6.84
N GLN A 40 29.42 1.59 -7.32
CA GLN A 40 28.76 1.99 -8.57
C GLN A 40 28.01 3.34 -8.49
N LYS A 41 27.99 4.00 -7.34
CA LYS A 41 27.31 5.29 -7.17
C LYS A 41 28.03 6.40 -7.94
N LEU A 42 27.26 7.29 -8.55
CA LEU A 42 27.79 8.54 -9.08
C LEU A 42 28.36 9.40 -7.95
N ASP A 43 29.63 9.78 -8.05
CA ASP A 43 30.31 10.67 -7.10
C ASP A 43 30.10 12.15 -7.45
N LEU A 44 30.38 13.03 -6.49
CA LEU A 44 30.16 14.48 -6.65
C LEU A 44 31.02 15.12 -7.75
N ASN A 45 32.27 14.66 -7.94
CA ASN A 45 33.17 15.26 -8.93
C ASN A 45 32.79 14.83 -10.36
N SER A 46 32.21 13.64 -10.51
CA SER A 46 31.60 13.22 -11.78
C SER A 46 30.28 13.94 -12.03
N ALA A 47 29.43 14.09 -11.00
CA ALA A 47 28.16 14.80 -11.12
C ALA A 47 28.34 16.28 -11.50
N ASP A 48 29.28 17.00 -10.88
CA ASP A 48 29.63 18.40 -11.18
C ASP A 48 30.16 18.62 -12.61
N LYS A 49 30.57 17.55 -13.29
CA LYS A 49 30.96 17.55 -14.71
C LYS A 49 29.84 17.10 -15.66
N MET A 50 28.70 16.65 -15.13
CA MET A 50 27.55 16.21 -15.92
C MET A 50 26.52 17.32 -16.13
N ILE A 51 26.32 18.21 -15.15
CA ILE A 51 25.38 19.33 -15.18
C ILE A 51 25.92 20.51 -14.37
N GLU A 52 25.33 21.69 -14.53
CA GLU A 52 25.73 22.92 -13.84
C GLU A 52 25.19 23.01 -12.40
N ASN A 53 25.88 23.80 -11.56
CA ASN A 53 25.44 24.18 -10.20
C ASN A 53 25.18 22.99 -9.25
N VAL A 54 26.02 21.95 -9.30
CA VAL A 54 25.82 20.74 -8.49
C VAL A 54 26.13 21.00 -7.01
N ILE A 55 25.15 20.69 -6.16
CA ILE A 55 25.27 20.73 -4.70
C ILE A 55 25.13 19.35 -4.03
N GLY A 56 24.92 18.29 -4.83
CA GLY A 56 24.63 16.95 -4.31
C GLY A 56 24.20 15.96 -5.40
N VAL A 57 24.12 14.68 -5.04
CA VAL A 57 23.58 13.60 -5.89
C VAL A 57 22.32 13.04 -5.23
N MET A 58 21.21 13.00 -5.99
CA MET A 58 19.95 12.38 -5.53
C MET A 58 19.90 10.90 -5.93
N GLY A 59 19.79 10.00 -4.95
CA GLY A 59 19.72 8.56 -5.18
C GLY A 59 18.30 8.06 -5.43
N MET A 60 18.09 7.31 -6.52
CA MET A 60 16.85 6.59 -6.84
C MET A 60 16.98 5.09 -6.49
N PRO A 61 15.93 4.41 -5.97
CA PRO A 61 15.99 2.96 -5.77
C PRO A 61 16.07 2.22 -7.10
N VAL A 62 16.99 1.25 -7.21
CA VAL A 62 17.07 0.34 -8.37
C VAL A 62 16.57 -1.05 -7.95
N GLY A 63 15.61 -1.58 -8.70
CA GLY A 63 15.11 -2.95 -8.59
C GLY A 63 15.31 -3.74 -9.89
N LEU A 64 15.03 -5.04 -9.86
CA LEU A 64 15.13 -5.93 -11.02
C LEU A 64 13.76 -6.51 -11.37
N GLY A 65 13.29 -6.23 -12.58
CA GLY A 65 12.14 -6.86 -13.21
C GLY A 65 12.52 -8.25 -13.73
N LEU A 66 11.88 -9.29 -13.21
CA LEU A 66 12.24 -10.69 -13.44
C LEU A 66 11.33 -11.37 -14.45
N ASN A 67 11.75 -12.56 -14.90
CA ASN A 67 10.99 -13.48 -15.76
C ASN A 67 10.73 -13.00 -17.20
N PHE A 68 11.32 -11.89 -17.68
CA PHE A 68 11.12 -11.41 -19.04
C PHE A 68 11.70 -12.41 -20.06
N LEU A 69 10.85 -12.86 -20.98
CA LEU A 69 11.21 -13.61 -22.19
C LEU A 69 10.81 -12.73 -23.37
N ILE A 70 11.77 -12.33 -24.20
CA ILE A 70 11.53 -11.44 -25.34
C ILE A 70 12.29 -12.01 -26.52
N ASN A 71 11.60 -12.34 -27.61
CA ASN A 71 12.17 -13.02 -28.79
C ASN A 71 13.05 -14.24 -28.40
N ASP A 72 12.50 -15.11 -27.55
CA ASP A 72 13.15 -16.32 -26.98
C ASP A 72 14.44 -16.09 -26.16
N LYS A 73 14.82 -14.83 -25.88
CA LYS A 73 15.91 -14.47 -24.97
C LYS A 73 15.40 -14.07 -23.58
N ASP A 74 16.06 -14.58 -22.55
CA ASP A 74 15.82 -14.24 -21.13
C ASP A 74 16.45 -12.90 -20.77
N TYR A 75 15.69 -12.01 -20.12
CA TYR A 75 16.18 -10.73 -19.60
C TYR A 75 15.87 -10.55 -18.12
N ILE A 76 16.73 -9.78 -17.47
CA ILE A 76 16.53 -9.22 -16.13
C ILE A 76 16.61 -7.71 -16.31
N VAL A 77 15.54 -7.01 -15.98
CA VAL A 77 15.35 -5.62 -16.38
C VAL A 77 15.61 -4.69 -15.21
N PRO A 78 16.70 -3.89 -15.20
CA PRO A 78 16.92 -2.88 -14.17
C PRO A 78 15.87 -1.77 -14.26
N LEU A 79 15.35 -1.36 -13.12
CA LEU A 79 14.26 -0.40 -12.98
C LEU A 79 14.59 0.58 -11.86
N ALA A 80 14.82 1.84 -12.20
CA ALA A 80 15.13 2.92 -11.26
C ALA A 80 13.87 3.76 -11.03
N VAL A 81 13.17 3.55 -9.91
CA VAL A 81 11.87 4.19 -9.65
C VAL A 81 11.53 4.26 -8.16
N GLU A 82 10.84 5.33 -7.76
CA GLU A 82 10.36 5.56 -6.39
C GLU A 82 8.92 5.07 -6.17
N GLU A 83 8.09 5.04 -7.23
CA GLU A 83 6.72 4.57 -7.15
C GLU A 83 6.69 3.06 -6.80
N PRO A 84 6.10 2.68 -5.66
CA PRO A 84 6.09 1.29 -5.23
C PRO A 84 5.18 0.41 -6.09
N SER A 85 5.33 -0.91 -5.96
CA SER A 85 4.64 -1.96 -6.73
C SER A 85 5.03 -2.13 -8.20
N ILE A 86 5.62 -1.13 -8.88
CA ILE A 86 6.02 -1.22 -10.30
C ILE A 86 6.87 -2.47 -10.61
N VAL A 87 7.99 -2.64 -9.91
CA VAL A 87 8.92 -3.77 -10.12
C VAL A 87 8.25 -5.14 -9.89
N ALA A 88 7.36 -5.23 -8.90
CA ALA A 88 6.63 -6.45 -8.56
C ALA A 88 5.52 -6.77 -9.59
N ALA A 89 4.80 -5.74 -10.04
CA ALA A 89 3.79 -5.84 -11.09
C ALA A 89 4.40 -6.33 -12.40
N LEU A 90 5.47 -5.68 -12.88
CA LEU A 90 6.25 -6.08 -14.05
C LEU A 90 6.72 -7.54 -13.97
N SER A 91 7.34 -7.93 -12.85
CA SER A 91 7.85 -9.30 -12.66
C SER A 91 6.73 -10.35 -12.68
N SER A 92 5.53 -10.00 -12.19
CA SER A 92 4.34 -10.86 -12.20
C SER A 92 3.73 -10.96 -13.60
N ALA A 93 3.61 -9.84 -14.31
CA ALA A 93 3.14 -9.80 -15.70
C ALA A 93 4.05 -10.59 -16.64
N ALA A 94 5.36 -10.41 -16.55
CA ALA A 94 6.34 -11.18 -17.31
C ALA A 94 6.22 -12.69 -17.03
N LYS A 95 6.05 -13.09 -15.76
CA LYS A 95 5.81 -14.49 -15.37
C LYS A 95 4.54 -15.07 -16.02
N ILE A 96 3.46 -14.29 -16.11
CA ILE A 96 2.22 -14.68 -16.79
C ILE A 96 2.43 -14.78 -18.32
N ALA A 97 3.12 -13.82 -18.93
CA ALA A 97 3.41 -13.79 -20.37
C ALA A 97 4.19 -15.03 -20.84
N ARG A 98 5.11 -15.56 -20.02
CA ARG A 98 5.86 -16.81 -20.34
C ARG A 98 4.96 -18.02 -20.64
N ALA A 99 3.69 -18.02 -20.24
CA ALA A 99 2.74 -19.09 -20.56
C ALA A 99 2.52 -19.29 -22.09
N ARG A 100 2.87 -18.30 -22.91
CA ARG A 100 2.91 -18.39 -24.39
C ARG A 100 4.17 -17.70 -24.95
N ASN A 101 5.34 -18.14 -24.49
CA ASN A 101 6.66 -17.70 -24.99
C ASN A 101 6.99 -16.22 -24.74
N GLY A 102 6.24 -15.51 -23.87
CA GLY A 102 6.57 -14.15 -23.48
C GLY A 102 6.16 -13.10 -24.52
N PHE A 103 7.08 -12.20 -24.82
CA PHE A 103 6.88 -11.06 -25.71
C PHE A 103 7.57 -11.29 -27.05
N ILE A 104 6.89 -10.90 -28.13
CA ILE A 104 7.46 -10.86 -29.48
C ILE A 104 7.60 -9.39 -29.86
N THR A 105 8.79 -8.96 -30.26
CA THR A 105 9.09 -7.55 -30.58
C THR A 105 9.69 -7.38 -31.95
N GLN A 106 9.45 -6.20 -32.53
CA GLN A 106 10.07 -5.73 -33.77
C GLN A 106 10.40 -4.24 -33.60
N CYS A 107 11.54 -3.82 -34.14
CA CYS A 107 11.96 -2.42 -34.19
C CYS A 107 12.28 -2.03 -35.64
N THR A 108 12.04 -0.76 -35.98
CA THR A 108 12.60 -0.16 -37.19
C THR A 108 14.06 0.25 -36.95
N ASP A 109 14.74 0.69 -38.01
CA ASP A 109 16.08 1.27 -37.90
C ASP A 109 16.10 2.49 -36.95
N PRO A 110 17.21 2.73 -36.21
CA PRO A 110 17.28 3.77 -35.17
C PRO A 110 17.49 5.18 -35.76
N ILE A 111 16.60 5.56 -36.69
CA ILE A 111 16.65 6.82 -37.44
C ILE A 111 16.03 7.95 -36.60
N LEU A 112 16.76 9.04 -36.45
CA LEU A 112 16.26 10.32 -35.94
C LEU A 112 15.99 11.32 -37.06
N ILE A 113 15.17 12.32 -36.73
CA ILE A 113 14.90 13.48 -37.59
C ILE A 113 15.60 14.70 -36.99
N GLY A 114 16.49 15.33 -37.75
CA GLY A 114 17.01 16.67 -37.49
C GLY A 114 16.26 17.69 -38.35
N GLN A 115 15.79 18.78 -37.77
CA GLN A 115 15.04 19.82 -38.48
C GLN A 115 15.92 21.05 -38.71
N VAL A 116 15.96 21.51 -39.97
CA VAL A 116 16.52 22.81 -40.36
C VAL A 116 15.37 23.68 -40.88
N GLN A 117 15.05 24.75 -40.16
CA GLN A 117 14.01 25.72 -40.55
C GLN A 117 14.63 26.84 -41.37
N VAL A 118 14.02 27.11 -42.53
CA VAL A 118 14.40 28.18 -43.46
C VAL A 118 13.20 29.12 -43.66
N VAL A 119 13.44 30.44 -43.60
CA VAL A 119 12.42 31.49 -43.79
C VAL A 119 12.90 32.57 -44.77
N HIS A 120 12.07 33.57 -45.07
CA HIS A 120 12.37 34.68 -45.97
C HIS A 120 12.77 34.23 -47.40
N ILE A 121 12.19 33.12 -47.86
CA ILE A 121 12.49 32.50 -49.15
C ILE A 121 11.69 33.18 -50.26
N LYS A 122 12.39 33.82 -51.21
CA LYS A 122 11.75 34.55 -52.34
C LYS A 122 10.99 33.66 -53.31
N ASN A 123 11.39 32.39 -53.46
CA ASN A 123 10.74 31.42 -54.34
C ASN A 123 10.91 30.00 -53.78
N LEU A 124 9.84 29.52 -53.12
CA LEU A 124 9.82 28.25 -52.40
C LEU A 124 9.96 27.03 -53.32
N ASP A 125 9.32 27.05 -54.50
CA ASP A 125 9.43 25.96 -55.47
C ASP A 125 10.85 25.83 -56.02
N LYS A 126 11.51 26.96 -56.35
CA LYS A 126 12.93 26.98 -56.74
C LYS A 126 13.79 26.43 -55.62
N ALA A 127 13.69 26.98 -54.41
CA ALA A 127 14.48 26.57 -53.25
C ALA A 127 14.33 25.06 -52.96
N ARG A 128 13.10 24.54 -53.03
CA ARG A 128 12.79 23.11 -52.86
C ARG A 128 13.46 22.25 -53.94
N ASN A 129 13.37 22.65 -55.21
CA ASN A 129 13.97 21.92 -56.33
C ASN A 129 15.51 21.95 -56.26
N ASP A 130 16.12 23.09 -55.93
CA ASP A 130 17.57 23.24 -55.83
C ASP A 130 18.14 22.44 -54.65
N LEU A 131 17.45 22.39 -53.49
CA LEU A 131 17.79 21.50 -52.38
C LEU A 131 17.74 20.02 -52.80
N LEU A 132 16.70 19.60 -53.52
CA LEU A 132 16.58 18.22 -54.00
C LEU A 132 17.65 17.87 -55.04
N ALA A 133 18.00 18.79 -55.92
CA ALA A 133 19.09 18.61 -56.89
C ALA A 133 20.46 18.46 -56.21
N LYS A 134 20.69 19.21 -55.12
CA LYS A 134 21.91 19.17 -54.30
C LYS A 134 21.85 18.19 -53.12
N LYS A 135 20.88 17.27 -53.12
CA LYS A 135 20.64 16.35 -51.99
C LYS A 135 21.88 15.59 -51.52
N GLN A 136 22.66 15.03 -52.46
CA GLN A 136 23.88 14.29 -52.11
C GLN A 136 24.99 15.19 -51.55
N GLU A 137 25.08 16.45 -51.98
CA GLU A 137 26.04 17.44 -51.48
C GLU A 137 25.76 17.74 -49.99
N ILE A 138 24.49 17.97 -49.65
CA ILE A 138 24.02 18.21 -48.28
C ILE A 138 24.26 16.98 -47.38
N LEU A 139 23.90 15.77 -47.86
CA LEU A 139 24.13 14.53 -47.11
C LEU A 139 25.62 14.24 -46.90
N ASN A 140 26.46 14.51 -47.90
CA ASN A 140 27.92 14.37 -47.77
C ASN A 140 28.49 15.36 -46.75
N LEU A 141 28.03 16.62 -46.76
CA LEU A 141 28.44 17.64 -45.79
C LEU A 141 28.05 17.22 -44.36
N ALA A 142 26.79 16.85 -44.13
CA ALA A 142 26.32 16.35 -42.84
C ALA A 142 27.17 15.18 -42.33
N ASN A 143 27.42 14.20 -43.20
CA ASN A 143 28.22 13.01 -42.86
C ASN A 143 29.70 13.32 -42.58
N SER A 144 30.28 14.36 -43.21
CA SER A 144 31.69 14.74 -42.99
C SER A 144 31.98 15.24 -41.57
N LEU A 145 30.96 15.69 -40.84
CA LEU A 145 31.05 16.17 -39.46
C LEU A 145 31.19 15.03 -38.44
N HIS A 146 30.70 13.82 -38.77
CA HIS A 146 30.74 12.66 -37.88
C HIS A 146 31.29 11.39 -38.57
N PRO A 147 32.54 11.42 -39.08
CA PRO A 147 33.10 10.33 -39.90
C PRO A 147 33.21 9.00 -39.15
N ARG A 148 33.35 9.03 -37.81
CA ARG A 148 33.35 7.83 -36.96
C ARG A 148 31.99 7.13 -36.90
N MET A 149 30.88 7.85 -37.06
CA MET A 149 29.53 7.27 -37.12
C MET A 149 29.30 6.63 -38.49
N VAL A 150 29.72 7.31 -39.55
CA VAL A 150 29.69 6.80 -40.94
C VAL A 150 30.54 5.54 -41.08
N ALA A 151 31.73 5.50 -40.48
CA ALA A 151 32.59 4.30 -40.45
C ALA A 151 31.97 3.11 -39.68
N ARG A 152 30.96 3.35 -38.82
CA ARG A 152 30.14 2.31 -38.16
C ARG A 152 28.83 2.03 -38.92
N GLY A 153 28.71 2.52 -40.15
CA GLY A 153 27.55 2.37 -41.02
C GLY A 153 26.38 3.32 -40.73
N GLY A 154 26.45 4.19 -39.72
CA GLY A 154 25.43 5.22 -39.47
C GLY A 154 25.59 6.41 -40.42
N GLY A 155 24.92 7.52 -40.11
CA GLY A 155 25.03 8.78 -40.87
C GLY A 155 23.69 9.39 -41.25
N ALA A 156 23.74 10.58 -41.86
CA ALA A 156 22.63 11.15 -42.60
C ALA A 156 22.39 10.28 -43.85
N ILE A 157 21.23 9.63 -43.92
CA ILE A 157 20.87 8.69 -44.99
C ILE A 157 19.97 9.31 -46.05
N ASP A 158 19.17 10.31 -45.66
CA ASP A 158 18.10 10.87 -46.47
C ASP A 158 17.66 12.23 -45.90
N PHE A 159 16.87 13.01 -46.64
CA PHE A 159 16.04 14.07 -46.07
C PHE A 159 14.76 14.28 -46.86
N THR A 160 13.75 14.82 -46.18
CA THR A 160 12.50 15.29 -46.78
C THR A 160 12.32 16.80 -46.56
N ILE A 161 11.45 17.42 -47.37
CA ILE A 161 11.14 18.84 -47.30
C ILE A 161 9.64 19.01 -47.07
N LYS A 162 9.27 19.86 -46.11
CA LYS A 162 7.90 20.27 -45.79
C LYS A 162 7.80 21.80 -45.87
N THR A 163 6.61 22.32 -46.12
CA THR A 163 6.32 23.76 -46.02
C THR A 163 5.14 23.99 -45.08
N TYR A 164 5.14 25.13 -44.40
CA TYR A 164 4.10 25.54 -43.46
C TYR A 164 3.96 27.07 -43.47
N PRO A 165 2.74 27.62 -43.26
CA PRO A 165 2.56 29.06 -43.14
C PRO A 165 3.20 29.62 -41.86
N LEU A 166 3.68 30.86 -41.95
CA LEU A 166 4.01 31.75 -40.84
C LEU A 166 2.88 32.78 -40.73
N ASP A 167 1.78 32.40 -40.07
CA ASP A 167 0.57 33.24 -39.92
C ASP A 167 0.87 34.65 -39.38
N SER A 168 1.93 34.80 -38.56
CA SER A 168 2.36 36.08 -37.98
C SER A 168 3.10 37.02 -38.96
N PHE A 169 3.53 36.52 -40.13
CA PHE A 169 4.36 37.25 -41.09
C PHE A 169 3.84 37.21 -42.53
N ASP A 170 2.76 36.47 -42.81
CA ASP A 170 2.20 36.27 -44.18
C ASP A 170 3.21 35.69 -45.18
N GLU A 171 4.11 34.83 -44.66
CA GLU A 171 5.12 34.07 -45.41
C GLU A 171 4.92 32.55 -45.21
N GLU A 172 5.66 31.71 -45.93
CA GLU A 172 5.80 30.27 -45.59
C GLU A 172 7.25 29.95 -45.17
N MET A 173 7.40 29.05 -44.20
CA MET A 173 8.68 28.42 -43.89
C MET A 173 8.86 27.10 -44.62
N LEU A 174 10.10 26.81 -44.97
CA LEU A 174 10.55 25.51 -45.47
C LEU A 174 11.28 24.77 -44.34
N ILE A 175 10.87 23.54 -44.05
CA ILE A 175 11.50 22.66 -43.07
C ILE A 175 12.19 21.50 -43.80
N ILE A 176 13.49 21.34 -43.58
CA ILE A 176 14.25 20.16 -44.01
C ILE A 176 14.30 19.18 -42.83
N ASP A 177 13.67 18.02 -43.01
CA ASP A 177 13.73 16.89 -42.08
C ASP A 177 14.86 15.95 -42.53
N LEU A 178 16.05 16.11 -41.95
CA LEU A 178 17.24 15.28 -42.17
C LEU A 178 17.12 13.96 -41.39
N HIS A 179 17.10 12.84 -42.12
CA HIS A 179 17.01 11.49 -41.56
C HIS A 179 18.41 10.94 -41.26
N ILE A 180 18.68 10.62 -39.99
CA ILE A 180 20.02 10.24 -39.51
C ILE A 180 19.96 8.93 -38.73
N ASP A 181 20.65 7.90 -39.23
CA ASP A 181 20.92 6.68 -38.46
C ASP A 181 22.04 6.94 -37.46
N THR A 182 21.68 6.99 -36.17
CA THR A 182 22.61 7.24 -35.06
C THR A 182 23.09 5.95 -34.37
N ARG A 183 22.74 4.78 -34.93
CA ARG A 183 23.11 3.44 -34.43
C ARG A 183 22.80 3.30 -32.93
N ASP A 184 23.81 3.00 -32.13
CA ASP A 184 23.68 2.72 -30.70
C ASP A 184 23.73 3.96 -29.79
N ALA A 185 23.99 5.15 -30.34
CA ALA A 185 23.92 6.40 -29.60
C ALA A 185 22.47 6.89 -29.55
N MET A 186 22.08 7.60 -28.48
CA MET A 186 20.75 8.24 -28.45
C MET A 186 20.60 9.29 -29.57
N GLY A 187 21.64 10.12 -29.77
CA GLY A 187 21.85 10.85 -31.03
C GLY A 187 21.65 12.37 -31.02
N ALA A 188 21.06 12.96 -29.98
CA ALA A 188 20.69 14.39 -29.97
C ALA A 188 21.80 15.36 -30.42
N ASN A 189 22.97 15.32 -29.77
CA ASN A 189 24.09 16.21 -30.12
C ASN A 189 24.63 15.96 -31.54
N LEU A 190 24.62 14.70 -32.00
CA LEU A 190 25.07 14.33 -33.36
C LEU A 190 24.12 14.90 -34.41
N VAL A 191 22.81 14.84 -34.16
CA VAL A 191 21.77 15.40 -35.04
C VAL A 191 21.88 16.92 -35.09
N ASN A 192 22.01 17.59 -33.94
CA ASN A 192 22.13 19.05 -33.88
C ASN A 192 23.37 19.54 -34.62
N SER A 193 24.55 18.94 -34.38
CA SER A 193 25.78 19.31 -35.09
C SER A 193 25.69 19.07 -36.61
N MET A 194 24.96 18.03 -37.07
CA MET A 194 24.67 17.87 -38.50
C MET A 194 23.78 19.00 -39.05
N CYS A 195 22.70 19.35 -38.34
CA CYS A 195 21.80 20.45 -38.73
C CYS A 195 22.51 21.81 -38.74
N GLU A 196 23.38 22.07 -37.77
CA GLU A 196 24.23 23.27 -37.69
C GLU A 196 25.21 23.33 -38.86
N GLY A 197 25.95 22.24 -39.11
CA GLY A 197 26.99 22.21 -40.14
C GLY A 197 26.48 22.27 -41.58
N ILE A 198 25.22 21.90 -41.86
CA ILE A 198 24.61 22.11 -43.20
C ILE A 198 23.97 23.48 -43.38
N ALA A 199 23.79 24.28 -42.31
CA ALA A 199 22.96 25.49 -42.34
C ALA A 199 23.39 26.50 -43.41
N SER A 200 24.67 26.88 -43.45
CA SER A 200 25.17 27.86 -44.43
C SER A 200 25.11 27.36 -45.87
N LEU A 201 25.20 26.04 -46.11
CA LEU A 201 24.96 25.46 -47.43
C LEU A 201 23.47 25.56 -47.80
N VAL A 202 22.57 25.28 -46.85
CA VAL A 202 21.12 25.43 -47.05
C VAL A 202 20.76 26.90 -47.37
N GLU A 203 21.23 27.88 -46.60
CA GLU A 203 21.02 29.31 -46.87
C GLU A 203 21.51 29.71 -48.27
N THR A 204 22.69 29.23 -48.67
CA THR A 204 23.27 29.48 -50.00
C THR A 204 22.42 28.89 -51.12
N ILE A 205 21.77 27.74 -50.90
CA ILE A 205 20.93 27.06 -51.90
C ILE A 205 19.54 27.71 -51.98
N THR A 206 18.96 28.09 -50.85
CA THR A 206 17.57 28.57 -50.78
C THR A 206 17.42 30.09 -50.99
N GLU A 207 18.53 30.85 -50.90
CA GLU A 207 18.52 32.32 -50.82
C GLU A 207 17.67 32.86 -49.65
N GLY A 208 17.55 32.08 -48.57
CA GLY A 208 16.78 32.40 -47.36
C GLY A 208 17.62 32.28 -46.09
N GLU A 209 17.01 32.45 -44.92
CA GLU A 209 17.68 32.52 -43.61
C GLU A 209 17.36 31.29 -42.74
N VAL A 210 18.37 30.70 -42.07
CA VAL A 210 18.18 29.50 -41.21
C VAL A 210 18.12 29.87 -39.72
N PHE A 211 17.00 29.51 -39.08
CA PHE A 211 16.73 29.78 -37.67
C PHE A 211 16.94 28.55 -36.77
N LEU A 212 16.02 27.59 -36.80
CA LEU A 212 16.10 26.38 -35.98
C LEU A 212 16.92 25.28 -36.66
N ARG A 213 17.81 24.65 -35.88
CA ARG A 213 18.76 23.59 -36.27
C ARG A 213 18.78 22.55 -35.15
N ILE A 214 17.74 21.72 -35.06
CA ILE A 214 17.44 20.97 -33.82
C ILE A 214 16.80 19.62 -34.12
N LEU A 215 17.09 18.59 -33.31
CA LEU A 215 16.37 17.32 -33.40
C LEU A 215 14.86 17.45 -33.14
N SER A 216 14.07 16.57 -33.76
CA SER A 216 12.69 16.30 -33.35
C SER A 216 12.65 15.13 -32.36
N ASN A 217 12.00 15.32 -31.21
CA ASN A 217 11.73 14.24 -30.25
C ASN A 217 10.58 13.32 -30.68
N LEU A 218 9.76 13.73 -31.67
CA LEU A 218 8.81 12.82 -32.34
C LEU A 218 9.61 11.89 -33.27
N SER A 219 10.23 10.88 -32.67
CA SER A 219 11.12 9.91 -33.31
C SER A 219 10.32 8.79 -34.00
N ASP A 220 9.32 9.15 -34.81
CA ASP A 220 8.38 8.24 -35.48
C ASP A 220 9.01 7.34 -36.57
N LYS A 221 10.29 7.56 -36.89
CA LYS A 221 11.14 6.67 -37.70
C LYS A 221 11.81 5.55 -36.89
N ALA A 222 11.91 5.70 -35.57
CA ALA A 222 12.53 4.75 -34.64
C ALA A 222 11.46 4.12 -33.73
N LEU A 223 10.57 3.32 -34.33
CA LEU A 223 9.47 2.66 -33.63
C LEU A 223 9.93 1.34 -33.01
N ALA A 224 9.49 1.07 -31.79
CA ALA A 224 9.51 -0.25 -31.19
C ALA A 224 8.08 -0.76 -30.99
N SER A 225 7.88 -2.03 -31.30
CA SER A 225 6.61 -2.72 -31.11
C SER A 225 6.80 -3.96 -30.24
N ALA A 226 5.79 -4.27 -29.43
CA ALA A 226 5.73 -5.52 -28.66
C ALA A 226 4.32 -6.13 -28.73
N THR A 227 4.26 -7.45 -28.80
CA THR A 227 3.03 -8.25 -28.74
C THR A 227 3.15 -9.32 -27.66
N VAL A 228 2.08 -9.54 -26.90
CA VAL A 228 1.95 -10.64 -25.93
C VAL A 228 0.63 -11.37 -26.13
N THR A 229 0.64 -12.69 -25.99
CA THR A 229 -0.58 -13.52 -25.94
C THR A 229 -0.67 -14.19 -24.58
N ILE A 230 -1.82 -14.12 -23.92
CA ILE A 230 -2.01 -14.66 -22.57
C ILE A 230 -3.21 -15.62 -22.58
N PRO A 231 -3.03 -16.90 -22.21
CA PRO A 231 -4.12 -17.86 -22.10
C PRO A 231 -5.12 -17.41 -21.03
N VAL A 232 -6.41 -17.65 -21.31
CA VAL A 232 -7.51 -17.33 -20.37
C VAL A 232 -7.29 -18.01 -19.02
N GLN A 233 -6.81 -19.25 -19.02
CA GLN A 233 -6.52 -20.02 -17.81
C GLN A 233 -5.52 -19.30 -16.90
N SER A 234 -4.52 -18.60 -17.48
CA SER A 234 -3.50 -17.82 -16.76
C SER A 234 -4.00 -16.48 -16.19
N LEU A 235 -5.23 -16.08 -16.53
CA LEU A 235 -5.89 -14.88 -16.00
C LEU A 235 -6.76 -15.15 -14.78
N THR A 236 -7.21 -16.40 -14.60
CA THR A 236 -8.06 -16.84 -13.49
C THR A 236 -7.43 -16.53 -12.13
N THR A 237 -8.26 -16.10 -11.18
CA THR A 237 -7.90 -15.87 -9.78
C THR A 237 -8.93 -16.53 -8.88
N ASN A 238 -8.68 -16.58 -7.56
CA ASN A 238 -9.61 -17.15 -6.59
C ASN A 238 -10.99 -16.45 -6.59
N ASP A 239 -11.04 -15.18 -7.00
CA ASP A 239 -12.24 -14.34 -6.95
C ASP A 239 -12.91 -14.15 -8.33
N PHE A 240 -12.20 -14.43 -9.44
CA PHE A 240 -12.66 -14.16 -10.82
C PHE A 240 -12.21 -15.23 -11.83
N ASN A 241 -13.12 -15.65 -12.72
CA ASN A 241 -12.77 -16.50 -13.87
C ASN A 241 -11.92 -15.73 -14.90
N GLY A 242 -11.13 -16.46 -15.69
CA GLY A 242 -10.20 -15.87 -16.65
C GLY A 242 -10.88 -15.07 -17.76
N GLU A 243 -12.08 -15.49 -18.19
CA GLU A 243 -12.88 -14.83 -19.23
C GLU A 243 -13.28 -13.42 -18.79
N ARG A 244 -13.83 -13.26 -17.59
CA ARG A 244 -14.21 -11.93 -17.05
C ARG A 244 -13.00 -11.00 -16.93
N VAL A 245 -11.83 -11.54 -16.55
CA VAL A 245 -10.59 -10.76 -16.47
C VAL A 245 -10.12 -10.33 -17.87
N ARG A 246 -10.14 -11.24 -18.85
CA ARG A 246 -9.83 -10.92 -20.26
C ARG A 246 -10.76 -9.83 -20.78
N ASP A 247 -12.06 -10.02 -20.64
CA ASP A 247 -13.07 -9.14 -21.24
C ASP A 247 -13.05 -7.76 -20.57
N GLY A 248 -12.85 -7.71 -19.24
CA GLY A 248 -12.63 -6.45 -18.52
C GLY A 248 -11.37 -5.69 -18.97
N ILE A 249 -10.28 -6.39 -19.30
CA ILE A 249 -9.06 -5.75 -19.86
C ILE A 249 -9.32 -5.18 -21.26
N VAL A 250 -10.05 -5.91 -22.12
CA VAL A 250 -10.41 -5.43 -23.46
C VAL A 250 -11.32 -4.20 -23.38
N ILE A 251 -12.38 -4.24 -22.57
CA ILE A 251 -13.29 -3.10 -22.35
C ILE A 251 -12.52 -1.88 -21.81
N ALA A 252 -11.59 -2.09 -20.87
CA ALA A 252 -10.76 -1.00 -20.34
C ALA A 252 -9.78 -0.42 -21.38
N SER A 253 -9.32 -1.23 -22.34
CA SER A 253 -8.51 -0.79 -23.49
C SER A 253 -9.33 0.01 -24.48
N ASP A 254 -10.55 -0.42 -24.80
CA ASP A 254 -11.45 0.30 -25.71
C ASP A 254 -11.89 1.65 -25.10
N PHE A 255 -12.16 1.69 -23.79
CA PHE A 255 -12.39 2.95 -23.06
C PHE A 255 -11.20 3.92 -23.19
N ALA A 256 -9.96 3.41 -23.06
CA ALA A 256 -8.75 4.21 -23.24
C ALA A 256 -8.50 4.64 -24.70
N HIS A 257 -9.14 4.02 -25.70
CA HIS A 257 -9.06 4.50 -27.07
C HIS A 257 -10.04 5.65 -27.36
N VAL A 258 -11.23 5.66 -26.73
CA VAL A 258 -12.28 6.64 -27.01
C VAL A 258 -12.23 7.90 -26.13
N ASP A 259 -11.69 7.82 -24.92
CA ASP A 259 -11.64 8.94 -23.97
C ASP A 259 -10.19 9.40 -23.68
N PRO A 260 -9.80 10.64 -24.03
CA PRO A 260 -8.48 11.20 -23.71
C PRO A 260 -8.15 11.23 -22.21
N TYR A 261 -9.14 11.41 -21.31
CA TYR A 261 -8.90 11.40 -19.86
C TYR A 261 -8.44 10.02 -19.40
N ARG A 262 -9.12 8.96 -19.87
CA ARG A 262 -8.68 7.58 -19.64
C ARG A 262 -7.37 7.27 -20.36
N ALA A 263 -7.20 7.69 -21.61
CA ALA A 263 -5.99 7.48 -22.40
C ALA A 263 -4.73 8.04 -21.71
N SER A 264 -4.84 9.22 -21.10
CA SER A 264 -3.74 9.86 -20.36
C SER A 264 -3.29 8.96 -19.20
N THR A 265 -4.23 8.50 -18.39
CA THR A 265 -3.96 7.57 -17.26
C THR A 265 -3.43 6.21 -17.74
N HIS A 266 -3.92 5.71 -18.88
CA HIS A 266 -3.50 4.45 -19.49
C HIS A 266 -2.05 4.50 -19.99
N ASN A 267 -1.68 5.60 -20.64
CA ASN A 267 -0.33 5.83 -21.15
C ASN A 267 0.65 6.14 -20.00
N LYS A 268 0.27 6.92 -18.97
CA LYS A 268 1.06 7.05 -17.72
C LYS A 268 1.40 5.67 -17.13
N GLY A 269 0.43 4.75 -17.18
CA GLY A 269 0.63 3.36 -16.78
C GLY A 269 1.69 2.60 -17.61
N ILE A 270 1.84 2.89 -18.91
CA ILE A 270 2.93 2.37 -19.76
C ILE A 270 4.26 2.99 -19.32
N MET A 271 4.30 4.32 -19.23
CA MET A 271 5.53 5.09 -19.01
C MET A 271 6.16 4.84 -17.64
N ASN A 272 5.35 4.54 -16.62
CA ASN A 272 5.79 3.99 -15.33
C ASN A 272 6.81 2.83 -15.43
N GLY A 273 6.69 1.98 -16.47
CA GLY A 273 7.66 0.91 -16.72
C GLY A 273 8.84 1.36 -17.59
N ILE A 274 8.57 2.15 -18.63
CA ILE A 274 9.55 2.59 -19.62
C ILE A 274 10.56 3.56 -19.01
N ASP A 275 10.10 4.59 -18.30
CA ASP A 275 10.94 5.60 -17.67
C ASP A 275 11.84 5.00 -16.59
N ALA A 276 11.34 4.00 -15.87
CA ALA A 276 12.14 3.26 -14.89
C ALA A 276 13.33 2.53 -15.54
N VAL A 277 13.18 2.01 -16.77
CA VAL A 277 14.30 1.45 -17.55
C VAL A 277 15.18 2.55 -18.14
N ALA A 278 14.60 3.65 -18.61
CA ALA A 278 15.35 4.80 -19.14
C ALA A 278 16.30 5.38 -18.09
N LEU A 279 15.77 5.70 -16.90
CA LEU A 279 16.51 6.11 -15.72
C LEU A 279 17.60 5.11 -15.33
N ALA A 280 17.26 3.82 -15.28
CA ALA A 280 18.24 2.79 -14.89
C ALA A 280 19.39 2.64 -15.88
N THR A 281 19.15 2.90 -17.17
CA THR A 281 20.13 2.76 -18.25
C THR A 281 20.79 4.07 -18.67
N GLY A 282 20.50 5.19 -17.99
CA GLY A 282 21.09 6.50 -18.30
C GLY A 282 20.55 7.18 -19.56
N ASN A 283 19.36 6.77 -20.03
CA ASN A 283 18.68 7.36 -21.18
C ASN A 283 17.81 8.57 -20.78
N ASP A 284 17.62 9.50 -21.72
CA ASP A 284 16.76 10.67 -21.51
C ASP A 284 15.28 10.29 -21.59
N TRP A 285 14.65 10.15 -20.42
CA TRP A 285 13.23 9.80 -20.34
C TRP A 285 12.29 10.91 -20.88
N ARG A 286 12.72 12.19 -20.89
CA ARG A 286 11.87 13.31 -21.37
C ARG A 286 11.71 13.25 -22.89
N ALA A 287 12.77 12.88 -23.61
CA ALA A 287 12.70 12.65 -25.05
C ALA A 287 11.77 11.48 -25.41
N ILE A 288 11.83 10.39 -24.63
CA ILE A 288 10.98 9.21 -24.79
C ILE A 288 9.51 9.57 -24.49
N GLU A 289 9.24 10.23 -23.36
CA GLU A 289 7.90 10.72 -22.98
C GLU A 289 7.30 11.65 -24.05
N ALA A 290 8.07 12.65 -24.51
CA ALA A 290 7.62 13.58 -25.55
C ALA A 290 7.28 12.85 -26.87
N GLY A 291 8.14 11.93 -27.31
CA GLY A 291 7.90 11.12 -28.50
C GLY A 291 6.67 10.22 -28.38
N ALA A 292 6.54 9.50 -27.26
CA ALA A 292 5.43 8.60 -26.99
C ALA A 292 4.09 9.35 -26.90
N HIS A 293 4.02 10.44 -26.14
CA HIS A 293 2.80 11.21 -25.96
C HIS A 293 2.39 12.00 -27.23
N ALA A 294 3.35 12.51 -28.02
CA ALA A 294 3.03 13.10 -29.32
C ALA A 294 2.50 12.04 -30.30
N TYR A 295 3.12 10.86 -30.35
CA TYR A 295 2.69 9.75 -31.20
C TYR A 295 1.30 9.21 -30.79
N ALA A 296 0.94 9.27 -29.51
CA ALA A 296 -0.41 8.96 -29.02
C ALA A 296 -1.51 9.89 -29.58
N ALA A 297 -1.16 11.08 -30.09
CA ALA A 297 -2.07 12.05 -30.68
C ALA A 297 -2.01 12.15 -32.22
N ARG A 298 -1.17 11.33 -32.89
CA ARG A 298 -0.88 11.41 -34.35
C ARG A 298 -2.08 11.34 -35.31
N HIS A 299 -3.26 10.94 -34.82
CA HIS A 299 -4.50 10.87 -35.59
C HIS A 299 -5.48 12.02 -35.25
N GLY A 300 -4.98 13.16 -34.74
CA GLY A 300 -5.77 14.34 -34.40
C GLY A 300 -6.51 14.27 -33.05
N LYS A 301 -6.48 13.12 -32.38
CA LYS A 301 -7.01 12.92 -31.02
C LYS A 301 -6.05 12.03 -30.23
N TYR A 302 -5.77 12.46 -29.00
CA TYR A 302 -4.94 11.70 -28.06
C TYR A 302 -5.66 10.40 -27.63
N SER A 303 -4.97 9.26 -27.78
CA SER A 303 -5.51 7.90 -27.59
C SER A 303 -4.50 6.95 -26.89
N ALA A 304 -4.91 5.73 -26.57
CA ALA A 304 -4.04 4.72 -25.97
C ALA A 304 -2.93 4.24 -26.93
N LEU A 305 -1.70 4.11 -26.41
CA LEU A 305 -0.54 3.57 -27.14
C LEU A 305 -0.56 2.04 -27.28
N SER A 306 -1.29 1.35 -26.42
CA SER A 306 -1.49 -0.10 -26.47
C SER A 306 -2.94 -0.47 -26.76
N LYS A 307 -3.14 -1.62 -27.41
CA LYS A 307 -4.45 -2.20 -27.71
C LYS A 307 -4.53 -3.64 -27.20
N TRP A 308 -5.61 -3.95 -26.50
CA TRP A 308 -5.96 -5.31 -26.08
C TRP A 308 -7.14 -5.86 -26.87
N SER A 309 -7.12 -7.16 -27.16
CA SER A 309 -8.09 -7.83 -28.03
C SER A 309 -8.17 -9.32 -27.72
N ILE A 310 -9.12 -10.02 -28.34
CA ILE A 310 -9.33 -11.47 -28.18
C ILE A 310 -8.94 -12.17 -29.49
N ASP A 311 -8.14 -13.24 -29.42
CA ASP A 311 -7.79 -14.04 -30.61
C ASP A 311 -8.88 -15.08 -30.98
N LYS A 312 -8.70 -15.75 -32.13
CA LYS A 312 -9.62 -16.81 -32.60
C LYS A 312 -9.70 -18.04 -31.67
N LYS A 313 -8.82 -18.15 -30.67
CA LYS A 313 -8.77 -19.22 -29.67
C LYS A 313 -9.24 -18.73 -28.30
N GLY A 314 -9.76 -17.50 -28.20
CA GLY A 314 -10.27 -16.90 -26.97
C GLY A 314 -9.19 -16.29 -26.05
N ASN A 315 -7.91 -16.30 -26.43
CA ASN A 315 -6.81 -15.75 -25.61
C ASN A 315 -6.82 -14.22 -25.63
N LEU A 316 -6.29 -13.62 -24.57
CA LEU A 316 -6.02 -12.19 -24.52
C LEU A 316 -4.76 -11.86 -25.35
N VAL A 317 -4.85 -10.90 -26.27
CA VAL A 317 -3.71 -10.42 -27.06
C VAL A 317 -3.52 -8.92 -26.83
N GLY A 318 -2.35 -8.55 -26.33
CA GLY A 318 -1.93 -7.16 -26.15
C GLY A 318 -0.89 -6.78 -27.20
N LYS A 319 -0.98 -5.55 -27.71
CA LYS A 319 0.00 -4.94 -28.61
C LYS A 319 0.33 -3.52 -28.16
N ILE A 320 1.56 -3.08 -28.40
CA ILE A 320 2.01 -1.69 -28.27
C ILE A 320 2.91 -1.34 -29.44
N GLU A 321 2.88 -0.08 -29.88
CA GLU A 321 3.82 0.50 -30.84
C GLU A 321 4.04 1.98 -30.47
N LEU A 322 5.30 2.38 -30.31
CA LEU A 322 5.68 3.75 -29.94
C LEU A 322 7.10 4.12 -30.40
N PRO A 323 7.40 5.42 -30.59
CA PRO A 323 8.77 5.92 -30.73
C PRO A 323 9.61 5.53 -29.53
N MET A 324 10.80 4.98 -29.78
CA MET A 324 11.69 4.48 -28.74
C MET A 324 13.15 4.66 -29.15
N LYS A 325 13.57 5.89 -29.44
CA LYS A 325 14.98 6.18 -29.65
C LYS A 325 15.72 6.25 -28.30
N VAL A 326 16.54 5.24 -28.09
CA VAL A 326 17.43 5.10 -26.93
C VAL A 326 18.87 4.87 -27.40
N GLY A 327 19.81 4.83 -26.45
CA GLY A 327 21.19 4.47 -26.67
C GLY A 327 21.73 3.49 -25.62
N ILE A 328 22.78 2.77 -26.02
CA ILE A 328 23.62 1.94 -25.14
C ILE A 328 25.07 2.46 -25.06
N VAL A 329 25.37 3.56 -25.77
CA VAL A 329 26.64 4.31 -25.70
C VAL A 329 26.39 5.82 -25.60
N GLY A 330 27.39 6.55 -25.09
CA GLY A 330 27.36 8.01 -24.98
C GLY A 330 27.68 8.52 -23.57
N ALA A 331 27.92 9.83 -23.46
CA ALA A 331 28.43 10.45 -22.24
C ALA A 331 27.65 10.11 -20.95
N PRO A 332 26.29 10.10 -20.90
CA PRO A 332 25.56 9.76 -19.67
C PRO A 332 25.76 8.32 -19.18
N ILE A 333 26.08 7.39 -20.08
CA ILE A 333 26.33 5.98 -19.77
C ILE A 333 27.79 5.80 -19.33
N GLU A 334 28.72 6.49 -20.00
CA GLU A 334 30.16 6.44 -19.69
C GLU A 334 30.50 7.19 -18.38
N SER A 335 29.77 8.26 -18.04
CA SER A 335 29.99 9.06 -16.82
C SER A 335 29.26 8.55 -15.57
N ASN A 336 28.27 7.66 -15.71
CA ASN A 336 27.50 7.13 -14.59
C ASN A 336 27.71 5.61 -14.43
N PRO A 337 28.56 5.18 -13.46
CA PRO A 337 28.88 3.77 -13.28
C PRO A 337 27.66 2.87 -13.01
N ALA A 338 26.60 3.40 -12.38
CA ALA A 338 25.36 2.67 -12.15
C ALA A 338 24.60 2.39 -13.45
N ALA A 339 24.55 3.36 -14.37
CA ALA A 339 23.91 3.19 -15.68
C ALA A 339 24.64 2.14 -16.53
N ALA A 340 25.97 2.22 -16.58
CA ALA A 340 26.81 1.22 -17.25
C ALA A 340 26.65 -0.19 -16.66
N LEU A 341 26.60 -0.31 -15.32
CA LEU A 341 26.41 -1.60 -14.64
C LEU A 341 25.01 -2.18 -14.91
N ASN A 342 23.97 -1.35 -14.89
CA ASN A 342 22.61 -1.78 -15.23
C ASN A 342 22.50 -2.26 -16.68
N LEU A 343 23.15 -1.58 -17.64
CA LEU A 343 23.21 -2.06 -19.03
C LEU A 343 23.92 -3.43 -19.14
N ARG A 344 24.97 -3.68 -18.35
CA ARG A 344 25.62 -5.01 -18.25
C ARG A 344 24.67 -6.07 -17.68
N ILE A 345 23.91 -5.77 -16.62
CA ILE A 345 22.88 -6.68 -16.06
C ILE A 345 21.84 -7.03 -17.12
N LEU A 346 21.38 -6.02 -17.88
CA LEU A 346 20.35 -6.19 -18.90
C LEU A 346 20.87 -6.96 -20.12
N ASN A 347 22.17 -6.88 -20.40
CA ASN A 347 22.88 -7.66 -21.42
C ASN A 347 22.27 -7.53 -22.83
N VAL A 348 21.98 -6.28 -23.22
CA VAL A 348 21.57 -5.89 -24.58
C VAL A 348 22.79 -5.62 -25.47
N SER A 349 22.66 -5.93 -26.76
CA SER A 349 23.72 -5.80 -27.77
C SER A 349 23.54 -4.61 -28.72
N SER A 350 22.35 -4.01 -28.79
CA SER A 350 22.07 -2.81 -29.58
C SER A 350 21.04 -1.89 -28.91
N SER A 351 20.95 -0.63 -29.40
CA SER A 351 19.87 0.29 -29.02
C SER A 351 18.48 -0.20 -29.40
N THR A 352 18.34 -0.92 -30.52
CA THR A 352 17.06 -1.51 -30.96
C THR A 352 16.65 -2.70 -30.08
N GLU A 353 17.60 -3.45 -29.52
CA GLU A 353 17.31 -4.48 -28.54
C GLU A 353 16.84 -3.87 -27.21
N LEU A 354 17.48 -2.79 -26.74
CA LEU A 354 17.00 -2.02 -25.59
C LEU A 354 15.59 -1.46 -25.82
N ALA A 355 15.32 -0.92 -27.01
CA ALA A 355 14.01 -0.41 -27.40
C ALA A 355 12.93 -1.53 -27.37
N SER A 356 13.26 -2.73 -27.84
CA SER A 356 12.41 -3.93 -27.72
C SER A 356 12.12 -4.32 -26.26
N VAL A 357 13.12 -4.26 -25.38
CA VAL A 357 12.93 -4.48 -23.94
C VAL A 357 11.95 -3.44 -23.37
N MET A 358 12.15 -2.15 -23.68
CA MET A 358 11.33 -1.06 -23.14
C MET A 358 9.88 -1.12 -23.63
N ALA A 359 9.63 -1.43 -24.91
CA ALA A 359 8.28 -1.68 -25.41
C ALA A 359 7.60 -2.87 -24.71
N SER A 360 8.33 -3.97 -24.45
CA SER A 360 7.81 -5.13 -23.72
C SER A 360 7.49 -4.80 -22.26
N VAL A 361 8.34 -4.02 -21.59
CA VAL A 361 8.14 -3.53 -20.23
C VAL A 361 6.91 -2.62 -20.14
N GLY A 362 6.75 -1.68 -21.07
CA GLY A 362 5.57 -0.82 -21.16
C GLY A 362 4.27 -1.61 -21.33
N LEU A 363 4.26 -2.62 -22.21
CA LEU A 363 3.11 -3.52 -22.40
C LEU A 363 2.82 -4.38 -21.16
N ALA A 364 3.86 -4.89 -20.49
CA ALA A 364 3.73 -5.66 -19.25
C ALA A 364 3.17 -4.81 -18.09
N GLN A 365 3.56 -3.54 -18.01
CA GLN A 365 3.06 -2.63 -17.00
C GLN A 365 1.60 -2.24 -17.25
N ASN A 366 1.26 -1.97 -18.51
CA ASN A 366 -0.11 -1.71 -18.92
C ASN A 366 -1.03 -2.91 -18.63
N PHE A 367 -0.59 -4.13 -18.97
CA PHE A 367 -1.30 -5.37 -18.59
C PHE A 367 -1.57 -5.44 -17.08
N SER A 368 -0.55 -5.17 -16.26
CA SER A 368 -0.67 -5.21 -14.80
C SER A 368 -1.70 -4.22 -14.28
N ALA A 369 -1.67 -2.99 -14.77
CA ALA A 369 -2.61 -1.94 -14.40
C ALA A 369 -4.05 -2.28 -14.81
N LEU A 370 -4.26 -2.74 -16.04
CA LEU A 370 -5.59 -3.13 -16.53
C LEU A 370 -6.13 -4.37 -15.80
N LYS A 371 -5.29 -5.37 -15.53
CA LYS A 371 -5.69 -6.57 -14.74
C LYS A 371 -6.12 -6.20 -13.32
N ALA A 372 -5.42 -5.25 -12.68
CA ALA A 372 -5.79 -4.77 -11.35
C ALA A 372 -7.14 -3.99 -11.37
N LEU A 373 -7.37 -3.17 -12.40
CA LEU A 373 -8.62 -2.42 -12.59
C LEU A 373 -9.81 -3.34 -12.94
N ALA A 374 -9.59 -4.40 -13.71
CA ALA A 374 -10.62 -5.37 -14.10
C ALA A 374 -10.99 -6.38 -12.98
N THR A 375 -10.33 -6.32 -11.81
CA THR A 375 -10.54 -7.25 -10.69
C THR A 375 -10.88 -6.51 -9.39
N ASN A 376 -9.98 -6.51 -8.41
CA ASN A 376 -10.21 -6.00 -7.05
C ASN A 376 -9.80 -4.51 -6.86
N GLY A 377 -9.40 -3.82 -7.94
CA GLY A 377 -8.90 -2.44 -7.91
C GLY A 377 -7.45 -2.31 -7.43
N ILE A 378 -6.80 -1.21 -7.81
CA ILE A 378 -5.35 -0.98 -7.54
C ILE A 378 -5.05 -0.77 -6.04
N GLN A 379 -6.00 -0.16 -5.30
CA GLN A 379 -5.82 0.30 -3.91
C GLN A 379 -5.26 -0.77 -2.96
N LYS A 380 -5.84 -1.99 -2.97
CA LYS A 380 -5.59 -3.02 -1.95
C LYS A 380 -4.15 -3.56 -1.92
N GLY A 381 -3.44 -3.52 -3.06
CA GLY A 381 -2.04 -3.91 -3.17
C GLY A 381 -1.07 -2.72 -3.15
N HIS A 382 -1.45 -1.59 -3.75
CA HIS A 382 -0.60 -0.39 -3.84
C HIS A 382 -0.39 0.26 -2.47
N MET A 383 -1.41 0.29 -1.60
CA MET A 383 -1.32 0.89 -0.25
C MET A 383 -0.15 0.36 0.59
N THR A 384 0.05 -0.96 0.67
CA THR A 384 1.15 -1.59 1.43
C THR A 384 2.52 -1.09 1.00
N LEU A 385 2.65 -0.83 -0.30
CA LEU A 385 3.90 -0.47 -0.93
C LEU A 385 4.09 1.06 -0.92
N HIS A 386 3.05 1.86 -1.17
CA HIS A 386 3.03 3.32 -0.97
C HIS A 386 3.44 3.71 0.46
N ALA A 387 2.97 2.98 1.47
CA ALA A 387 3.37 3.21 2.86
C ALA A 387 4.87 3.02 3.10
N ARG A 388 5.55 2.12 2.38
CA ARG A 388 7.02 1.97 2.49
C ARG A 388 7.75 3.24 2.05
N SER A 389 7.34 3.85 0.94
CA SER A 389 7.93 5.13 0.51
C SER A 389 7.62 6.28 1.48
N VAL A 390 6.41 6.34 2.02
CA VAL A 390 6.04 7.33 3.05
C VAL A 390 6.88 7.20 4.32
N VAL A 391 7.13 5.97 4.79
CA VAL A 391 7.97 5.69 5.96
C VAL A 391 9.43 6.04 5.69
N LYS A 392 9.92 5.78 4.48
CA LYS A 392 11.26 6.21 4.06
C LYS A 392 11.40 7.74 4.06
N ALA A 393 10.42 8.45 3.50
CA ALA A 393 10.41 9.92 3.44
C ALA A 393 10.26 10.59 4.83
N ALA A 394 9.78 9.85 5.83
CA ALA A 394 9.79 10.28 7.23
C ALA A 394 11.18 10.23 7.89
N GLY A 395 12.22 9.71 7.23
CA GLY A 395 13.58 9.63 7.77
C GLY A 395 13.81 8.46 8.72
N VAL A 396 12.97 7.43 8.65
CA VAL A 396 13.00 6.29 9.59
C VAL A 396 14.21 5.39 9.33
N PRO A 397 15.08 5.14 10.33
CA PRO A 397 16.19 4.19 10.22
C PRO A 397 15.71 2.76 9.96
N MET A 398 16.47 1.97 9.19
CA MET A 398 16.11 0.59 8.83
C MET A 398 15.66 -0.26 10.02
N LYS A 399 16.31 -0.13 11.19
CA LYS A 399 15.98 -0.89 12.42
C LYS A 399 14.55 -0.66 12.96
N LEU A 400 13.90 0.43 12.57
CA LEU A 400 12.51 0.77 12.94
C LEU A 400 11.57 0.78 11.74
N PHE A 401 12.08 0.55 10.52
CA PHE A 401 11.36 0.82 9.28
C PHE A 401 10.08 0.00 9.18
N ASP A 402 10.16 -1.32 9.34
CA ASP A 402 8.98 -2.19 9.23
C ASP A 402 7.99 -1.98 10.40
N GLN A 403 8.46 -1.54 11.58
CA GLN A 403 7.60 -1.19 12.72
C GLN A 403 6.84 0.14 12.52
N VAL A 404 7.48 1.16 11.93
CA VAL A 404 6.78 2.41 11.56
C VAL A 404 5.84 2.13 10.39
N LEU A 405 6.29 1.40 9.36
CA LEU A 405 5.48 0.97 8.22
C LEU A 405 4.21 0.26 8.64
N GLU A 406 4.33 -0.70 9.54
CA GLU A 406 3.21 -1.41 10.10
C GLU A 406 2.18 -0.46 10.71
N LYS A 407 2.63 0.43 11.59
CA LYS A 407 1.74 1.37 12.28
C LYS A 407 1.13 2.40 11.32
N VAL A 408 1.86 2.84 10.29
CA VAL A 408 1.36 3.72 9.23
C VAL A 408 0.26 3.02 8.42
N LEU A 409 0.45 1.73 8.08
CA LEU A 409 -0.57 0.94 7.40
C LEU A 409 -1.79 0.67 8.28
N LEU A 410 -1.58 0.35 9.55
CA LEU A 410 -2.64 0.12 10.52
C LEU A 410 -3.43 1.41 10.84
N SER A 411 -2.78 2.58 10.80
CA SER A 411 -3.47 3.87 10.98
C SER A 411 -4.34 4.28 9.78
N GLY A 412 -4.20 3.66 8.61
CA GLY A 412 -4.82 4.09 7.35
C GLY A 412 -4.26 5.42 6.79
N GLU A 413 -3.75 6.30 7.64
CA GLU A 413 -3.14 7.58 7.30
C GLU A 413 -1.72 7.44 6.73
N ILE A 414 -1.63 7.05 5.46
CA ILE A 414 -0.36 6.93 4.73
C ILE A 414 0.17 8.33 4.35
N LYS A 415 0.69 9.06 5.35
CA LYS A 415 1.28 10.41 5.21
C LYS A 415 2.63 10.54 5.91
N VAL A 416 3.54 11.34 5.35
CA VAL A 416 4.91 11.51 5.87
C VAL A 416 4.94 12.06 7.29
N TRP A 417 4.04 12.99 7.62
CA TRP A 417 3.93 13.51 8.98
C TRP A 417 3.47 12.44 9.98
N LYS A 418 2.56 11.53 9.58
CA LYS A 418 2.11 10.41 10.43
C LYS A 418 3.22 9.41 10.66
N ALA A 419 3.99 9.09 9.62
CA ALA A 419 5.18 8.26 9.73
C ALA A 419 6.27 8.91 10.62
N ARG A 420 6.43 10.24 10.60
CA ARG A 420 7.30 10.98 11.54
C ARG A 420 6.78 10.92 12.97
N GLU A 421 5.48 11.16 13.19
CA GLU A 421 4.84 11.06 14.52
C GLU A 421 5.05 9.68 15.14
N ILE A 422 4.79 8.62 14.37
CA ILE A 422 4.99 7.22 14.78
C ILE A 422 6.49 6.92 15.01
N PHE A 423 7.37 7.50 14.20
CA PHE A 423 8.82 7.36 14.38
C PHE A 423 9.33 8.07 15.64
N ASP A 424 8.86 9.27 15.96
CA ASP A 424 9.22 10.01 17.17
C ASP A 424 8.69 9.31 18.43
N GLN A 425 7.47 8.76 18.36
CA GLN A 425 6.93 7.88 19.40
C GLN A 425 7.79 6.61 19.57
N LEU A 426 8.32 6.06 18.49
CA LEU A 426 9.23 4.92 18.53
C LEU A 426 10.64 5.30 19.00
N GLN A 427 11.21 6.45 18.64
CA GLN A 427 12.48 6.95 19.20
C GLN A 427 12.38 7.14 20.72
N LYS A 428 11.29 7.73 21.20
CA LYS A 428 10.99 7.83 22.64
C LYS A 428 10.86 6.45 23.31
N LYS A 429 10.51 5.40 22.55
CA LYS A 429 10.60 3.98 22.95
C LYS A 429 11.95 3.28 22.65
N VAL A 430 12.87 3.81 21.84
CA VAL A 430 14.18 3.17 21.62
C VAL A 430 15.11 3.31 22.83
N LYS A 431 14.91 4.33 23.68
CA LYS A 431 15.47 4.37 25.05
C LYS A 431 14.72 3.45 26.05
N ALA A 432 13.68 2.73 25.61
CA ALA A 432 12.83 1.87 26.41
C ALA A 432 12.31 0.63 25.62
N ILE A 433 13.22 -0.02 24.89
CA ILE A 433 13.14 -1.37 24.26
C ILE A 433 11.96 -1.62 23.27
N ASN A 434 12.32 -1.95 22.02
CA ASN A 434 11.39 -2.17 20.90
C ASN A 434 10.68 -3.54 20.92
N THR A 435 9.61 -3.66 20.11
CA THR A 435 8.56 -4.69 20.20
C THR A 435 8.08 -5.19 18.82
N SER A 436 7.76 -6.50 18.68
CA SER A 436 6.82 -7.14 17.70
C SER A 436 7.12 -7.03 16.15
N VAL A 437 6.46 -7.70 15.15
CA VAL A 437 5.06 -8.26 14.94
C VAL A 437 4.90 -9.28 13.72
N LYS A 438 3.73 -9.97 13.54
CA LYS A 438 3.10 -10.75 12.37
C LYS A 438 3.59 -12.17 11.96
N THR A 439 2.90 -13.12 11.24
CA THR A 439 1.52 -13.47 10.68
C THR A 439 0.95 -13.16 9.26
N LYS A 440 0.15 -14.12 8.70
CA LYS A 440 -1.17 -13.97 7.97
C LYS A 440 -1.95 -15.31 7.82
N SER A 441 -3.22 -15.31 7.34
CA SER A 441 -4.25 -16.37 7.59
C SER A 441 -5.08 -16.91 6.39
N LYS A 442 -5.78 -18.07 6.61
CA LYS A 442 -7.09 -18.58 6.06
C LYS A 442 -7.14 -20.13 6.15
N SER A 443 -8.21 -20.91 6.43
CA SER A 443 -9.57 -20.77 6.99
C SER A 443 -10.37 -22.07 6.68
N GLU A 444 -11.02 -22.72 7.68
CA GLU A 444 -12.41 -23.30 7.66
C GLU A 444 -12.65 -24.60 8.50
N SER A 445 -13.89 -24.75 8.99
CA SER A 445 -14.58 -25.95 9.53
C SER A 445 -14.56 -26.31 11.04
N ASN A 446 -15.52 -25.72 11.77
CA ASN A 446 -16.43 -26.32 12.76
C ASN A 446 -15.96 -27.30 13.86
N THR A 447 -15.75 -26.76 15.06
CA THR A 447 -16.26 -27.29 16.36
C THR A 447 -16.49 -26.11 17.31
N ILE A 448 -17.51 -26.14 18.18
CA ILE A 448 -17.78 -25.02 19.12
C ILE A 448 -16.90 -25.17 20.35
N GLU A 449 -15.92 -24.29 20.46
CA GLU A 449 -14.89 -24.32 21.50
C GLU A 449 -14.79 -22.93 22.15
N GLY A 450 -14.71 -22.92 23.50
CA GLY A 450 -14.56 -21.77 24.41
C GLY A 450 -15.09 -20.39 24.00
N ILE A 451 -16.21 -19.93 24.59
CA ILE A 451 -16.78 -18.59 24.33
C ILE A 451 -16.58 -17.65 25.54
N GLY A 452 -16.02 -16.47 25.30
CA GLY A 452 -15.99 -15.33 26.23
C GLY A 452 -16.81 -14.16 25.71
N PHE A 453 -17.73 -13.64 26.52
CA PHE A 453 -18.64 -12.56 26.12
C PHE A 453 -18.01 -11.17 26.19
N SER A 454 -18.39 -10.27 25.28
CA SER A 454 -18.11 -8.84 25.42
C SER A 454 -19.10 -8.17 26.38
N LYS A 455 -18.76 -6.98 26.87
CA LYS A 455 -19.60 -6.21 27.80
C LYS A 455 -19.84 -4.77 27.38
N VAL A 456 -20.95 -4.24 27.86
CA VAL A 456 -21.22 -2.81 28.02
C VAL A 456 -21.48 -2.54 29.50
N ILE A 457 -20.90 -1.47 30.02
CA ILE A 457 -21.31 -0.92 31.32
C ILE A 457 -22.37 0.14 31.01
N LEU A 458 -23.55 0.03 31.64
CA LEU A 458 -24.61 1.03 31.53
C LEU A 458 -24.34 2.17 32.52
N LEU A 459 -24.07 1.84 33.79
CA LEU A 459 -23.66 2.80 34.82
C LEU A 459 -22.64 2.17 35.79
N GLY A 460 -21.88 3.01 36.51
CA GLY A 460 -20.88 2.58 37.49
C GLY A 460 -19.42 2.61 37.01
N GLU A 461 -19.14 3.16 35.82
CA GLU A 461 -17.76 3.32 35.34
C GLU A 461 -16.91 4.18 36.27
N HIS A 462 -15.64 3.80 36.40
CA HIS A 462 -14.64 4.33 37.36
C HIS A 462 -15.02 4.14 38.84
N SER A 463 -16.23 4.49 39.28
CA SER A 463 -16.68 4.34 40.67
C SER A 463 -16.65 2.87 41.16
N VAL A 464 -16.88 1.90 40.26
CA VAL A 464 -16.78 0.46 40.56
C VAL A 464 -15.40 0.03 41.06
N VAL A 465 -14.32 0.73 40.69
CA VAL A 465 -12.96 0.46 41.20
C VAL A 465 -12.82 0.86 42.69
N TYR A 466 -13.71 1.74 43.16
CA TYR A 466 -13.75 2.26 44.53
C TYR A 466 -14.89 1.61 45.34
N GLY A 467 -15.25 0.36 45.05
CA GLY A 467 -16.25 -0.40 45.81
C GLY A 467 -17.70 0.10 45.66
N ARG A 468 -18.02 0.85 44.60
CA ARG A 468 -19.40 1.24 44.27
C ARG A 468 -20.05 0.25 43.29
N HIS A 469 -21.36 0.33 43.13
CA HIS A 469 -22.11 -0.55 42.24
C HIS A 469 -21.91 -0.16 40.76
N ALA A 470 -22.03 -1.14 39.88
CA ALA A 470 -22.12 -0.98 38.43
C ALA A 470 -23.17 -1.93 37.85
N ILE A 471 -23.79 -1.52 36.74
CA ILE A 471 -24.65 -2.37 35.91
C ILE A 471 -23.87 -2.71 34.64
N ALA A 472 -23.69 -4.00 34.36
CA ALA A 472 -23.12 -4.46 33.11
C ALA A 472 -24.10 -5.39 32.38
N VAL A 473 -24.06 -5.33 31.05
CA VAL A 473 -24.83 -6.19 30.14
C VAL A 473 -23.91 -6.81 29.09
N PRO A 474 -24.19 -8.04 28.62
CA PRO A 474 -23.47 -8.64 27.50
C PRO A 474 -23.81 -7.91 26.19
N THR A 475 -22.99 -8.09 25.15
CA THR A 475 -23.33 -7.68 23.77
C THR A 475 -23.27 -8.89 22.83
N PRO A 476 -23.83 -8.82 21.61
CA PRO A 476 -23.75 -9.90 20.62
C PRO A 476 -22.31 -10.28 20.24
N LEU A 477 -21.35 -9.36 20.40
CA LEU A 477 -19.94 -9.60 20.09
C LEU A 477 -19.33 -10.55 21.14
N ASN A 478 -18.55 -11.51 20.66
CA ASN A 478 -17.90 -12.51 21.51
C ASN A 478 -16.48 -12.83 21.00
N ILE A 479 -15.73 -13.53 21.84
CA ILE A 479 -14.46 -14.15 21.46
C ILE A 479 -14.64 -15.66 21.61
N ARG A 480 -14.18 -16.40 20.60
CA ARG A 480 -14.22 -17.86 20.52
C ARG A 480 -12.80 -18.37 20.48
N ALA A 481 -12.51 -19.50 21.13
CA ALA A 481 -11.17 -20.08 21.14
C ALA A 481 -11.22 -21.59 20.89
N LYS A 482 -10.47 -22.07 19.91
CA LYS A 482 -10.26 -23.49 19.62
C LYS A 482 -8.95 -23.98 20.21
N VAL A 483 -8.92 -25.25 20.64
CA VAL A 483 -7.70 -25.94 21.09
C VAL A 483 -7.57 -27.26 20.31
N GLU A 484 -6.40 -27.49 19.71
CA GLU A 484 -6.04 -28.75 19.07
C GLU A 484 -4.72 -29.25 19.63
N ASP A 485 -4.55 -30.57 19.80
CA ASP A 485 -3.27 -31.15 20.23
C ASP A 485 -2.20 -31.01 19.14
N SER A 486 -0.95 -30.77 19.53
CA SER A 486 0.15 -30.52 18.58
C SER A 486 1.48 -31.05 19.11
N GLU A 487 2.32 -31.62 18.25
CA GLU A 487 3.67 -32.06 18.64
C GLU A 487 4.67 -30.89 18.75
N ASN A 488 4.34 -29.72 18.19
CA ASN A 488 5.26 -28.58 18.02
C ASN A 488 5.27 -27.59 19.21
N GLY A 489 4.97 -28.08 20.43
CA GLY A 489 4.83 -27.24 21.62
C GLY A 489 3.53 -26.43 21.64
N ILE A 490 3.50 -25.34 22.42
CA ILE A 490 2.29 -24.52 22.56
C ILE A 490 2.35 -23.34 21.58
N VAL A 491 1.34 -23.20 20.74
CA VAL A 491 1.18 -22.09 19.78
C VAL A 491 -0.12 -21.34 20.09
N LEU A 492 -0.04 -20.03 20.27
CA LEU A 492 -1.20 -19.13 20.41
C LEU A 492 -1.37 -18.32 19.13
N MET A 493 -2.51 -18.50 18.45
CA MET A 493 -2.87 -17.77 17.23
C MET A 493 -4.07 -16.86 17.51
N ILE A 494 -4.01 -15.60 17.08
CA ILE A 494 -5.18 -14.70 17.02
C ILE A 494 -5.20 -14.10 15.60
N PRO A 495 -5.73 -14.82 14.59
CA PRO A 495 -5.58 -14.45 13.19
C PRO A 495 -6.12 -13.06 12.84
N ALA A 496 -7.20 -12.64 13.52
CA ALA A 496 -7.83 -11.33 13.34
C ALA A 496 -6.91 -10.15 13.72
N TRP A 497 -5.93 -10.36 14.59
CA TRP A 497 -5.04 -9.30 15.11
C TRP A 497 -3.59 -9.44 14.68
N GLY A 498 -3.30 -10.37 13.77
CA GLY A 498 -1.95 -10.62 13.30
C GLY A 498 -1.03 -11.20 14.38
N VAL A 499 -1.58 -12.11 15.20
CA VAL A 499 -0.83 -12.80 16.26
C VAL A 499 -0.66 -14.29 15.94
N GLU A 500 0.59 -14.75 16.02
CA GLU A 500 1.01 -16.15 16.02
C GLU A 500 2.28 -16.19 16.88
N TYR A 501 2.18 -16.81 18.05
CA TYR A 501 3.27 -16.94 19.01
C TYR A 501 3.47 -18.40 19.39
N GLN A 502 4.69 -18.90 19.25
CA GLN A 502 5.08 -20.10 19.97
C GLN A 502 5.40 -19.69 21.40
N LEU A 503 4.62 -20.20 22.36
CA LEU A 503 4.64 -19.72 23.75
C LEU A 503 5.94 -20.13 24.43
N ASN A 504 6.69 -19.17 24.98
CA ASN A 504 7.99 -19.48 25.56
C ASN A 504 7.86 -20.39 26.80
N LYS A 505 8.69 -21.45 26.85
CA LYS A 505 8.76 -22.39 27.98
C LYS A 505 9.27 -21.74 29.27
N ASP A 506 10.05 -20.66 29.18
CA ASP A 506 10.42 -19.83 30.33
C ASP A 506 9.42 -18.67 30.50
N PRO A 507 8.64 -18.64 31.60
CA PRO A 507 7.69 -17.56 31.89
C PRO A 507 8.29 -16.15 31.88
N LYS A 508 9.61 -16.01 32.13
CA LYS A 508 10.29 -14.69 32.14
C LYS A 508 10.48 -14.11 30.74
N ASN A 509 10.55 -14.97 29.71
CA ASN A 509 10.82 -14.58 28.34
C ASN A 509 9.55 -14.35 27.51
N ARG A 510 8.38 -14.76 28.03
CA ARG A 510 7.06 -14.55 27.40
C ARG A 510 6.78 -13.05 27.20
N GLN A 511 6.36 -12.64 25.99
CA GLN A 511 6.03 -11.24 25.67
C GLN A 511 4.57 -11.05 25.27
N SER A 512 4.05 -9.83 25.44
CA SER A 512 2.70 -9.43 25.01
C SER A 512 1.61 -10.44 25.39
N PHE A 513 0.96 -11.09 24.42
CA PHE A 513 -0.15 -12.05 24.65
C PHE A 513 0.31 -13.39 25.24
N GLU A 514 1.61 -13.71 25.20
CA GLU A 514 2.13 -14.92 25.86
C GLU A 514 2.05 -14.85 27.38
N LYS A 515 2.06 -13.65 27.99
CA LYS A 515 2.02 -13.52 29.47
C LYS A 515 0.67 -13.93 30.07
N PRO A 516 -0.49 -13.40 29.61
CA PRO A 516 -1.79 -13.80 30.16
C PRO A 516 -2.16 -15.24 29.79
N ALA A 517 -1.93 -15.65 28.53
CA ALA A 517 -2.19 -17.02 28.09
C ALA A 517 -1.26 -18.04 28.78
N GLY A 518 0.01 -17.68 28.99
CA GLY A 518 0.96 -18.48 29.75
C GLY A 518 0.57 -18.61 31.21
N ALA A 519 0.09 -17.55 31.86
CA ALA A 519 -0.40 -17.61 33.24
C ALA A 519 -1.60 -18.56 33.40
N ILE A 520 -2.50 -18.60 32.42
CA ILE A 520 -3.61 -19.57 32.36
C ILE A 520 -3.07 -21.01 32.25
N LEU A 521 -2.12 -21.25 31.34
CA LEU A 521 -1.51 -22.58 31.14
C LEU A 521 -0.67 -23.05 32.35
N ASP A 522 -0.02 -22.11 33.04
CA ASP A 522 0.68 -22.36 34.31
C ASP A 522 -0.31 -22.79 35.40
N GLN A 523 -1.42 -22.08 35.58
CA GLN A 523 -2.46 -22.41 36.57
C GLN A 523 -3.13 -23.75 36.29
N LEU A 524 -3.37 -24.09 35.01
CA LEU A 524 -3.97 -25.35 34.58
C LEU A 524 -2.96 -26.52 34.50
N ASN A 525 -1.67 -26.29 34.78
CA ASN A 525 -0.57 -27.27 34.64
C ASN A 525 -0.44 -27.87 33.22
N LEU A 526 -0.80 -27.11 32.19
CA LEU A 526 -0.84 -27.58 30.79
C LEU A 526 0.43 -27.29 29.98
N ASN A 527 1.39 -26.56 30.54
CA ASN A 527 2.64 -26.11 29.91
C ASN A 527 3.47 -27.17 29.16
N ASN A 528 3.35 -28.45 29.54
CA ASN A 528 4.13 -29.55 28.98
C ASN A 528 3.39 -30.29 27.85
N LYS A 529 2.11 -29.99 27.61
CA LYS A 529 1.36 -30.52 26.46
C LYS A 529 1.51 -29.58 25.28
N GLY A 530 1.91 -30.10 24.13
CA GLY A 530 1.90 -29.30 22.91
C GLY A 530 0.46 -29.17 22.38
N MET A 531 0.10 -27.95 21.99
CA MET A 531 -1.25 -27.61 21.53
C MET A 531 -1.25 -26.33 20.72
N THR A 532 -2.22 -26.19 19.83
CA THR A 532 -2.52 -24.96 19.10
C THR A 532 -3.78 -24.34 19.69
N ILE A 533 -3.69 -23.12 20.20
CA ILE A 533 -4.81 -22.33 20.73
C ILE A 533 -5.14 -21.25 19.70
N GLU A 534 -6.25 -21.38 18.97
CA GLU A 534 -6.68 -20.42 17.95
C GLU A 534 -7.85 -19.56 18.44
N VAL A 535 -7.67 -18.25 18.48
CA VAL A 535 -8.65 -17.29 19.01
C VAL A 535 -9.26 -16.44 17.89
N PHE A 536 -10.58 -16.50 17.78
CA PHE A 536 -11.41 -15.71 16.86
C PHE A 536 -12.11 -14.60 17.64
N SER A 537 -11.88 -13.34 17.26
CA SER A 537 -12.46 -12.19 17.96
C SER A 537 -13.40 -11.40 17.07
N ASP A 538 -14.68 -11.38 17.42
CA ASP A 538 -15.67 -10.47 16.83
C ASP A 538 -15.65 -9.08 17.52
N ILE A 539 -14.95 -8.96 18.64
CA ILE A 539 -14.74 -7.69 19.37
C ILE A 539 -13.65 -6.84 18.67
N PRO A 540 -13.91 -5.57 18.32
CA PRO A 540 -12.87 -4.67 17.84
C PRO A 540 -11.88 -4.29 18.95
N ARG A 541 -10.58 -4.27 18.61
CA ARG A 541 -9.49 -4.01 19.56
C ARG A 541 -9.59 -2.63 20.20
N GLY A 542 -9.31 -2.53 21.49
CA GLY A 542 -9.19 -1.25 22.21
C GLY A 542 -10.50 -0.49 22.47
N MET A 543 -11.68 -1.06 22.21
CA MET A 543 -12.96 -0.34 22.31
C MET A 543 -13.59 -0.27 23.71
N GLY A 544 -12.92 -0.77 24.77
CA GLY A 544 -13.46 -0.74 26.14
C GLY A 544 -14.51 -1.82 26.48
N LEU A 545 -14.78 -2.74 25.55
CA LEU A 545 -15.81 -3.80 25.67
C LEU A 545 -15.35 -5.09 26.42
N GLY A 546 -14.30 -5.04 27.22
CA GLY A 546 -13.79 -6.21 27.98
C GLY A 546 -13.01 -7.25 27.16
N GLY A 547 -12.44 -6.84 26.02
CA GLY A 547 -11.81 -7.77 25.06
C GLY A 547 -10.68 -8.64 25.62
N SER A 548 -9.85 -8.17 26.56
CA SER A 548 -8.77 -8.99 27.15
C SER A 548 -9.33 -10.09 28.05
N ALA A 549 -10.27 -9.75 28.92
CA ALA A 549 -10.99 -10.70 29.75
C ALA A 549 -11.77 -11.74 28.92
N ALA A 550 -12.39 -11.32 27.80
CA ALA A 550 -13.08 -12.21 26.89
C ALA A 550 -12.14 -13.24 26.23
N ILE A 551 -10.90 -12.88 25.88
CA ILE A 551 -9.88 -13.86 25.43
C ILE A 551 -9.56 -14.84 26.55
N ALA A 552 -9.27 -14.34 27.75
CA ALA A 552 -8.88 -15.17 28.89
C ALA A 552 -9.96 -16.23 29.16
N VAL A 553 -11.23 -15.83 29.26
CA VAL A 553 -12.35 -16.74 29.44
C VAL A 553 -12.52 -17.71 28.26
N ALA A 554 -12.42 -17.24 27.01
CA ALA A 554 -12.53 -18.09 25.84
C ALA A 554 -11.46 -19.20 25.86
N ILE A 555 -10.19 -18.84 26.11
CA ILE A 555 -9.07 -19.79 26.24
C ILE A 555 -9.31 -20.76 27.40
N ILE A 556 -9.68 -20.29 28.60
CA ILE A 556 -9.92 -21.16 29.76
C ILE A 556 -11.08 -22.13 29.46
N LYS A 557 -12.21 -21.67 28.91
CA LYS A 557 -13.35 -22.52 28.55
C LYS A 557 -12.99 -23.54 27.46
N SER A 558 -12.14 -23.16 26.51
CA SER A 558 -11.66 -24.08 25.47
C SER A 558 -10.76 -25.17 26.06
N LEU A 559 -9.78 -24.81 26.89
CA LEU A 559 -8.89 -25.75 27.58
C LEU A 559 -9.67 -26.66 28.56
N ASN A 560 -10.67 -26.12 29.27
CA ASN A 560 -11.56 -26.88 30.15
C ASN A 560 -12.30 -27.98 29.39
N ASN A 561 -12.86 -27.65 28.23
CA ASN A 561 -13.60 -28.59 27.39
C ASN A 561 -12.66 -29.62 26.75
N HIS A 562 -11.58 -29.17 26.10
CA HIS A 562 -10.64 -30.02 25.37
C HIS A 562 -9.95 -31.05 26.28
N TYR A 563 -9.51 -30.62 27.47
CA TYR A 563 -8.86 -31.51 28.44
C TYR A 563 -9.80 -32.08 29.51
N SER A 564 -11.11 -31.82 29.42
CA SER A 564 -12.14 -32.30 30.38
C SER A 564 -11.79 -32.00 31.84
N LEU A 565 -11.39 -30.76 32.14
CA LEU A 565 -10.87 -30.36 33.46
C LEU A 565 -11.95 -30.17 34.54
N ASN A 566 -13.23 -30.17 34.14
CA ASN A 566 -14.42 -30.04 35.02
C ASN A 566 -14.45 -28.76 35.88
N LEU A 567 -13.87 -27.67 35.39
CA LEU A 567 -13.89 -26.37 36.06
C LEU A 567 -15.29 -25.76 36.06
N SER A 568 -15.70 -25.21 37.21
CA SER A 568 -16.90 -24.40 37.35
C SER A 568 -16.71 -22.99 36.75
N ASP A 569 -17.82 -22.31 36.38
CA ASP A 569 -17.76 -20.91 35.95
C ASP A 569 -17.15 -19.99 37.03
N GLN A 570 -17.26 -20.32 38.32
CA GLN A 570 -16.61 -19.56 39.38
C GLN A 570 -15.08 -19.66 39.30
N GLU A 571 -14.54 -20.86 39.11
CA GLU A 571 -13.09 -21.09 38.96
C GLU A 571 -12.56 -20.46 37.66
N ILE A 572 -13.33 -20.55 36.57
CA ILE A 572 -13.02 -19.89 35.29
C ILE A 572 -12.95 -18.37 35.46
N ASN A 573 -13.91 -17.78 36.16
CA ASN A 573 -13.93 -16.35 36.45
C ASN A 573 -12.72 -15.92 37.31
N SER A 574 -12.38 -16.69 38.34
CA SER A 574 -11.21 -16.44 39.18
C SER A 574 -9.89 -16.51 38.40
N MET A 575 -9.71 -17.51 37.53
CA MET A 575 -8.51 -17.61 36.68
C MET A 575 -8.42 -16.46 35.65
N ALA A 576 -9.55 -16.08 35.04
CA ALA A 576 -9.61 -14.93 34.15
C ALA A 576 -9.28 -13.61 34.89
N PHE A 577 -9.69 -13.45 36.15
CA PHE A 577 -9.34 -12.30 36.98
C PHE A 577 -7.85 -12.20 37.27
N GLU A 578 -7.19 -13.32 37.63
CA GLU A 578 -5.73 -13.33 37.82
C GLU A 578 -4.97 -13.06 36.51
N SER A 579 -5.46 -13.59 35.39
CA SER A 579 -4.92 -13.27 34.06
C SER A 579 -5.04 -11.77 33.73
N GLU A 580 -6.16 -11.12 34.05
CA GLU A 580 -6.34 -9.67 33.87
C GLU A 580 -5.47 -8.84 34.83
N LYS A 581 -5.15 -9.32 36.04
CA LYS A 581 -4.15 -8.68 36.91
C LYS A 581 -2.76 -8.72 36.28
N VAL A 582 -2.37 -9.86 35.68
CA VAL A 582 -1.10 -9.99 34.96
C VAL A 582 -1.04 -9.06 33.74
N ALA A 583 -2.17 -8.80 33.08
CA ALA A 583 -2.26 -7.92 31.92
C ALA A 583 -2.31 -6.41 32.27
N HIS A 584 -3.11 -6.01 33.27
CA HIS A 584 -3.48 -4.60 33.53
C HIS A 584 -3.24 -4.12 34.98
N GLY A 585 -2.72 -4.97 35.86
CA GLY A 585 -2.40 -4.64 37.24
C GLY A 585 -3.60 -4.72 38.19
N ASN A 586 -4.45 -3.70 38.18
CA ASN A 586 -5.60 -3.57 39.10
C ASN A 586 -6.95 -3.53 38.34
N PRO A 587 -7.44 -4.67 37.80
CA PRO A 587 -8.78 -4.77 37.22
C PRO A 587 -9.86 -4.66 38.30
N SER A 588 -11.06 -4.17 37.93
CA SER A 588 -12.22 -4.09 38.82
C SER A 588 -12.91 -5.43 39.07
N GLY A 589 -12.67 -6.43 38.22
CA GLY A 589 -13.29 -7.75 38.23
C GLY A 589 -14.60 -7.87 37.43
N ILE A 590 -15.14 -6.76 36.91
CA ILE A 590 -16.41 -6.78 36.16
C ILE A 590 -16.28 -7.37 34.75
N ASP A 591 -15.15 -7.14 34.09
CA ASP A 591 -14.91 -7.54 32.70
C ASP A 591 -14.82 -9.08 32.57
N ASN A 592 -14.04 -9.74 33.43
CA ASN A 592 -13.96 -11.21 33.54
C ASN A 592 -15.27 -11.84 34.02
N THR A 593 -15.98 -11.19 34.95
CA THR A 593 -17.28 -11.66 35.44
C THR A 593 -18.31 -11.68 34.31
N MET A 594 -18.45 -10.58 33.54
CA MET A 594 -19.35 -10.57 32.39
C MET A 594 -18.91 -11.53 31.29
N ALA A 595 -17.61 -11.57 30.98
CA ALA A 595 -17.07 -12.48 29.97
C ALA A 595 -17.36 -13.96 30.30
N THR A 596 -17.41 -14.32 31.58
CA THR A 596 -17.69 -15.68 32.05
C THR A 596 -19.18 -16.02 32.00
N TYR A 597 -20.03 -15.21 32.65
CA TYR A 597 -21.44 -15.54 32.88
C TYR A 597 -22.39 -15.12 31.75
N GLY A 598 -22.03 -14.11 30.95
CA GLY A 598 -22.76 -13.75 29.73
C GLY A 598 -24.20 -13.22 29.91
N HIS A 599 -24.62 -12.87 31.13
CA HIS A 599 -25.97 -12.35 31.40
C HIS A 599 -25.94 -10.98 32.11
N PRO A 600 -27.00 -10.16 31.99
CA PRO A 600 -27.12 -8.90 32.73
C PRO A 600 -26.90 -9.06 34.24
N LEU A 601 -26.10 -8.18 34.84
CA LEU A 601 -25.73 -8.27 36.24
C LEU A 601 -25.45 -6.91 36.90
N ILE A 602 -25.62 -6.91 38.22
CA ILE A 602 -25.21 -5.88 39.16
C ILE A 602 -23.89 -6.35 39.78
N TYR A 603 -22.87 -5.50 39.74
CA TYR A 603 -21.54 -5.79 40.25
C TYR A 603 -21.08 -4.75 41.27
N ARG A 604 -20.36 -5.19 42.32
CA ARG A 604 -19.62 -4.30 43.22
C ARG A 604 -18.27 -4.93 43.55
N SER A 605 -17.17 -4.20 43.36
CA SER A 605 -15.84 -4.69 43.76
C SER A 605 -15.63 -4.62 45.28
N GLY A 606 -14.64 -5.36 45.76
CA GLY A 606 -14.22 -5.44 47.16
C GLY A 606 -13.66 -6.83 47.48
N ASP A 607 -13.24 -7.03 48.73
CA ASP A 607 -12.73 -8.35 49.19
C ASP A 607 -13.79 -9.46 49.07
N ASN A 608 -15.07 -9.09 49.23
CA ASN A 608 -16.23 -9.89 48.90
C ASN A 608 -17.02 -9.18 47.79
N PRO A 609 -16.76 -9.49 46.49
CA PRO A 609 -17.44 -8.85 45.39
C PRO A 609 -18.92 -9.26 45.34
N LEU A 610 -19.79 -8.31 45.04
CA LEU A 610 -21.21 -8.59 44.78
C LEU A 610 -21.35 -8.96 43.30
N ILE A 611 -22.03 -10.07 43.02
CA ILE A 611 -22.42 -10.50 41.67
C ILE A 611 -23.88 -10.95 41.77
N GLU A 612 -24.80 -10.06 41.41
CA GLU A 612 -26.25 -10.34 41.40
C GLU A 612 -26.81 -10.26 39.99
N ARG A 613 -27.77 -11.12 39.66
CA ARG A 613 -28.43 -11.07 38.35
C ARG A 613 -29.36 -9.87 38.29
N LEU A 614 -29.25 -9.06 37.23
CA LEU A 614 -30.17 -7.95 37.03
C LEU A 614 -31.51 -8.50 36.51
N ASN A 615 -32.56 -8.41 37.32
CA ASN A 615 -33.91 -8.74 36.87
C ASN A 615 -34.40 -7.69 35.87
N ILE A 616 -34.84 -8.15 34.69
CA ILE A 616 -35.33 -7.33 33.58
C ILE A 616 -36.73 -7.84 33.25
N ASN A 617 -37.76 -7.00 33.43
CA ASN A 617 -39.15 -7.41 33.24
C ASN A 617 -39.59 -7.24 31.77
N GLU A 618 -39.18 -6.15 31.11
CA GLU A 618 -39.36 -5.94 29.66
C GLU A 618 -38.03 -5.78 28.90
N GLU A 619 -38.02 -6.19 27.64
CA GLU A 619 -36.85 -6.09 26.76
C GLU A 619 -36.65 -4.65 26.26
N PHE A 620 -35.42 -4.13 26.37
CA PHE A 620 -35.06 -2.79 25.91
C PHE A 620 -33.91 -2.81 24.91
N SER A 621 -33.90 -1.86 23.98
CA SER A 621 -32.93 -1.82 22.87
C SER A 621 -31.81 -0.82 23.10
N LEU A 622 -30.59 -1.27 22.81
CA LEU A 622 -29.35 -0.52 22.92
C LEU A 622 -28.67 -0.37 21.56
N VAL A 623 -27.91 0.70 21.41
CA VAL A 623 -27.05 0.96 20.25
C VAL A 623 -25.65 1.30 20.73
N LEU A 624 -24.67 0.50 20.30
CA LEU A 624 -23.25 0.79 20.44
C LEU A 624 -22.77 1.64 19.26
N GLY A 625 -21.93 2.63 19.53
CA GLY A 625 -21.21 3.41 18.51
C GLY A 625 -19.72 3.45 18.80
N PHE A 626 -18.87 3.31 17.78
CA PHE A 626 -17.41 3.16 17.92
C PHE A 626 -16.65 4.37 17.36
N THR A 627 -15.76 5.00 18.15
CA THR A 627 -15.05 6.24 17.74
C THR A 627 -13.88 6.01 16.77
N ASN A 628 -13.59 4.76 16.38
CA ASN A 628 -12.40 4.33 15.63
C ASN A 628 -11.04 4.63 16.33
N GLN A 629 -11.03 5.17 17.55
CA GLN A 629 -9.84 5.43 18.36
C GLN A 629 -9.75 4.44 19.52
N GLU A 630 -8.61 3.76 19.71
CA GLU A 630 -8.41 2.86 20.85
C GLU A 630 -8.42 3.64 22.18
N GLY A 631 -9.34 3.27 23.08
CA GLY A 631 -9.46 3.88 24.40
C GLY A 631 -8.34 3.42 25.33
N LEU A 632 -7.51 4.36 25.80
CA LEU A 632 -6.39 4.09 26.71
C LEU A 632 -6.86 3.83 28.16
N THR A 633 -7.76 2.87 28.36
CA THR A 633 -8.46 2.57 29.63
C THR A 633 -7.55 2.59 30.86
N ALA A 634 -6.39 1.92 30.82
CA ALA A 634 -5.44 1.91 31.94
C ALA A 634 -4.83 3.30 32.25
N LYS A 635 -4.58 4.12 31.22
CA LYS A 635 -4.11 5.51 31.38
C LYS A 635 -5.22 6.39 31.96
N THR A 636 -6.45 6.20 31.51
CA THR A 636 -7.62 6.97 31.98
C THR A 636 -7.95 6.63 33.44
N VAL A 637 -7.94 5.35 33.82
CA VAL A 637 -8.08 4.91 35.22
C VAL A 637 -6.91 5.42 36.08
N ALA A 638 -5.67 5.37 35.59
CA ALA A 638 -4.52 5.93 36.32
C ALA A 638 -4.61 7.46 36.48
N HIS A 639 -5.19 8.17 35.51
CA HIS A 639 -5.45 9.61 35.60
C HIS A 639 -6.49 9.92 36.69
N VAL A 640 -7.65 9.24 36.68
CA VAL A 640 -8.69 9.37 37.72
C VAL A 640 -8.13 9.02 39.10
N HIS A 641 -7.31 7.97 39.22
CA HIS A 641 -6.66 7.62 40.49
C HIS A 641 -5.64 8.67 40.97
N THR A 642 -4.97 9.34 40.04
CA THR A 642 -4.06 10.45 40.35
C THR A 642 -4.85 11.67 40.84
N GLN A 643 -5.96 12.02 40.16
CA GLN A 643 -6.88 13.06 40.61
C GLN A 643 -7.50 12.73 41.98
N TRP A 644 -7.85 11.46 42.25
CA TRP A 644 -8.43 11.03 43.52
C TRP A 644 -7.44 11.18 44.68
N LYS A 645 -6.15 10.90 44.45
CA LYS A 645 -5.10 11.17 45.45
C LYS A 645 -4.92 12.67 45.74
N GLN A 646 -5.14 13.53 44.75
CA GLN A 646 -4.98 14.98 44.87
C GLN A 646 -6.23 15.66 45.47
N ASN A 647 -7.43 15.23 45.09
CA ASN A 647 -8.71 15.89 45.37
C ASN A 647 -9.76 14.90 45.93
N LYS A 648 -9.36 14.04 46.87
CA LYS A 648 -10.16 12.91 47.37
C LYS A 648 -11.61 13.25 47.70
N SER A 649 -11.84 14.32 48.48
CA SER A 649 -13.19 14.76 48.89
C SER A 649 -14.10 15.10 47.70
N MET A 650 -13.55 15.61 46.60
CA MET A 650 -14.30 15.95 45.40
C MET A 650 -14.64 14.69 44.58
N LEU A 651 -13.67 13.80 44.35
CA LEU A 651 -13.92 12.59 43.56
C LEU A 651 -14.79 11.57 44.31
N GLU A 652 -14.70 11.44 45.63
CA GLU A 652 -15.64 10.60 46.42
C GLU A 652 -17.10 11.08 46.26
N LYS A 653 -17.35 12.39 46.15
CA LYS A 653 -18.69 12.91 45.87
C LYS A 653 -19.17 12.49 44.47
N ILE A 654 -18.31 12.58 43.46
CA ILE A 654 -18.64 12.14 42.09
C ILE A 654 -18.90 10.62 42.07
N PHE A 655 -18.07 9.81 42.74
CA PHE A 655 -18.26 8.35 42.80
C PHE A 655 -19.52 7.95 43.57
N ASN A 656 -19.88 8.68 44.63
CA ASN A 656 -21.14 8.50 45.34
C ASN A 656 -22.34 8.85 44.46
N GLU A 657 -22.25 9.91 43.65
CA GLU A 657 -23.35 10.29 42.77
C GLU A 657 -23.51 9.31 41.60
N ILE A 658 -22.42 8.84 40.99
CA ILE A 658 -22.45 7.72 40.02
C ILE A 658 -23.10 6.48 40.66
N ASN A 659 -22.80 6.17 41.93
CA ASN A 659 -23.44 5.08 42.66
C ASN A 659 -24.95 5.30 42.85
N ASN A 660 -25.37 6.52 43.23
CA ASN A 660 -26.77 6.88 43.40
C ASN A 660 -27.56 6.71 42.10
N LEU A 661 -27.03 7.23 40.98
CA LEU A 661 -27.62 7.05 39.64
C LEU A 661 -27.67 5.57 39.24
N THR A 662 -26.64 4.79 39.59
CA THR A 662 -26.61 3.34 39.31
C THR A 662 -27.71 2.60 40.06
N LEU A 663 -27.92 2.88 41.36
CA LEU A 663 -28.99 2.28 42.15
C LEU A 663 -30.39 2.68 41.65
N GLN A 664 -30.59 3.95 41.27
CA GLN A 664 -31.82 4.42 40.63
C GLN A 664 -32.05 3.72 39.28
N SER A 665 -30.99 3.45 38.51
CA SER A 665 -31.09 2.76 37.22
C SER A 665 -31.48 1.29 37.35
N ILE A 666 -31.10 0.61 38.44
CA ILE A 666 -31.60 -0.75 38.76
C ILE A 666 -33.13 -0.71 38.93
N GLN A 667 -33.64 0.27 39.70
CA GLN A 667 -35.07 0.45 39.91
C GLN A 667 -35.80 0.82 38.61
N ALA A 668 -35.23 1.70 37.78
CA ALA A 668 -35.79 2.08 36.49
C ALA A 668 -35.94 0.87 35.55
N ILE A 669 -34.91 0.01 35.45
CA ILE A 669 -34.95 -1.23 34.65
C ILE A 669 -35.99 -2.22 35.21
N GLN A 670 -36.11 -2.35 36.52
CA GLN A 670 -37.09 -3.24 37.16
C GLN A 670 -38.54 -2.74 37.00
N ASN A 671 -38.73 -1.42 36.88
CA ASN A 671 -40.04 -0.79 36.70
C ASN A 671 -40.40 -0.51 35.22
N ASN A 672 -39.56 -0.96 34.27
CA ASN A 672 -39.69 -0.71 32.82
C ASN A 672 -39.65 0.78 32.43
N ASP A 673 -39.09 1.64 33.27
CA ASP A 673 -38.96 3.09 33.01
C ASP A 673 -37.67 3.39 32.23
N PHE A 674 -37.68 3.05 30.94
CA PHE A 674 -36.52 3.19 30.05
C PHE A 674 -36.23 4.65 29.67
N GLU A 675 -37.23 5.55 29.77
CA GLU A 675 -37.02 6.98 29.55
C GLU A 675 -36.26 7.60 30.72
N TYR A 676 -36.63 7.30 31.96
CA TYR A 676 -35.87 7.71 33.14
C TYR A 676 -34.48 7.08 33.18
N LEU A 677 -34.33 5.81 32.79
CA LEU A 677 -33.01 5.19 32.59
C LEU A 677 -32.14 5.98 31.60
N GLY A 678 -32.72 6.45 30.49
CA GLY A 678 -32.05 7.32 29.53
C GLY A 678 -31.58 8.65 30.15
N GLN A 679 -32.41 9.27 30.98
CA GLN A 679 -32.04 10.47 31.73
C GLN A 679 -30.88 10.20 32.71
N LEU A 680 -30.93 9.10 33.47
CA LEU A 680 -29.85 8.67 34.39
C LEU A 680 -28.53 8.38 33.64
N MET A 681 -28.60 7.78 32.44
CA MET A 681 -27.44 7.60 31.56
C MET A 681 -26.83 8.95 31.12
N ASN A 682 -27.67 9.95 30.80
CA ASN A 682 -27.22 11.28 30.42
C ASN A 682 -26.56 12.03 31.59
N PHE A 683 -27.12 11.94 32.81
CA PHE A 683 -26.49 12.50 34.01
C PHE A 683 -25.14 11.83 34.32
N ASN A 684 -25.07 10.49 34.22
CA ASN A 684 -23.82 9.76 34.40
C ASN A 684 -22.74 10.18 33.38
N HIS A 685 -23.11 10.46 32.13
CA HIS A 685 -22.18 11.03 31.13
C HIS A 685 -21.61 12.37 31.56
N GLY A 686 -22.42 13.24 32.16
CA GLY A 686 -21.96 14.51 32.73
C GLY A 686 -20.94 14.33 33.86
N LEU A 687 -21.14 13.33 34.73
CA LEU A 687 -20.18 12.98 35.79
C LEU A 687 -18.88 12.39 35.24
N LEU A 688 -18.95 11.58 34.17
CA LEU A 688 -17.78 11.05 33.47
C LEU A 688 -16.98 12.17 32.75
N ASN A 689 -17.67 13.16 32.18
CA ASN A 689 -17.03 14.39 31.71
C ASN A 689 -16.33 15.16 32.84
N ALA A 690 -16.93 15.25 34.03
CA ALA A 690 -16.30 15.88 35.20
C ALA A 690 -15.03 15.14 35.69
N LEU A 691 -14.95 13.81 35.49
CA LEU A 691 -13.74 13.00 35.70
C LEU A 691 -12.70 13.13 34.57
N GLN A 692 -12.97 13.92 33.53
CA GLN A 692 -12.10 14.14 32.37
C GLN A 692 -11.78 12.85 31.60
N VAL A 693 -12.74 11.92 31.53
CA VAL A 693 -12.56 10.61 30.88
C VAL A 693 -13.16 10.51 29.46
N SER A 694 -13.93 11.51 29.01
CA SER A 694 -14.45 11.56 27.64
C SER A 694 -13.48 12.22 26.65
N THR A 695 -13.80 12.19 25.36
CA THR A 695 -13.05 12.82 24.26
C THR A 695 -14.00 13.52 23.29
N PRO A 696 -13.54 14.48 22.45
CA PRO A 696 -14.38 15.15 21.46
C PRO A 696 -15.15 14.19 20.54
N GLU A 697 -14.55 13.04 20.21
CA GLU A 697 -15.15 12.00 19.38
C GLU A 697 -16.24 11.20 20.12
N LEU A 698 -16.05 10.94 21.42
CA LEU A 698 -17.10 10.36 22.27
C LEU A 698 -18.26 11.35 22.44
N GLU A 699 -17.98 12.63 22.68
CA GLU A 699 -19.01 13.68 22.76
C GLU A 699 -19.78 13.80 21.45
N ARG A 700 -19.11 13.79 20.29
CA ARG A 700 -19.76 13.82 18.97
C ARG A 700 -20.69 12.63 18.77
N LEU A 701 -20.27 11.41 19.12
CA LEU A 701 -21.13 10.24 19.01
C LEU A 701 -22.34 10.31 19.96
N VAL A 702 -22.15 10.78 21.20
CA VAL A 702 -23.24 10.99 22.16
C VAL A 702 -24.23 12.04 21.65
N MET A 703 -23.73 13.12 21.02
CA MET A 703 -24.55 14.15 20.39
C MET A 703 -25.38 13.57 19.23
N ILE A 704 -24.74 12.89 18.27
CA ILE A 704 -25.41 12.23 17.14
C ILE A 704 -26.52 11.29 17.62
N ALA A 705 -26.23 10.47 18.64
CA ALA A 705 -27.21 9.53 19.17
C ALA A 705 -28.42 10.23 19.80
N ARG A 706 -28.21 11.31 20.57
CA ARG A 706 -29.29 12.10 21.17
C ARG A 706 -30.10 12.87 20.12
N GLU A 707 -29.45 13.50 19.15
CA GLU A 707 -30.11 14.20 18.03
C GLU A 707 -30.94 13.25 17.15
N ALA A 708 -30.48 12.01 16.97
CA ALA A 708 -31.23 10.96 16.30
C ALA A 708 -32.45 10.47 17.11
N GLY A 709 -32.56 10.79 18.41
CA GLY A 709 -33.71 10.48 19.26
C GLY A 709 -33.48 9.39 20.31
N ALA A 710 -32.23 9.15 20.74
CA ALA A 710 -31.99 8.27 21.88
C ALA A 710 -32.50 8.88 23.20
N MET A 711 -33.23 8.10 24.00
CA MET A 711 -33.68 8.49 25.35
C MET A 711 -32.48 8.85 26.24
N GLY A 712 -31.37 8.14 26.06
CA GLY A 712 -30.09 8.50 26.65
C GLY A 712 -28.92 7.94 25.87
N ALA A 713 -27.77 8.63 25.93
CA ALA A 713 -26.52 8.18 25.33
C ALA A 713 -25.31 8.65 26.14
N LYS A 714 -24.27 7.82 26.19
CA LYS A 714 -23.09 8.05 27.02
C LYS A 714 -21.88 7.18 26.63
N MET A 715 -20.67 7.57 27.01
CA MET A 715 -19.47 6.73 26.84
C MET A 715 -19.49 5.48 27.74
N THR A 716 -19.02 4.32 27.27
CA THR A 716 -18.94 3.09 28.07
C THR A 716 -17.50 2.59 28.23
N GLY A 717 -17.21 1.96 29.38
CA GLY A 717 -15.87 1.47 29.70
C GLY A 717 -14.93 2.57 30.23
N GLY A 718 -13.63 2.45 29.95
CA GLY A 718 -12.59 3.24 30.60
C GLY A 718 -12.48 4.70 30.15
N GLY A 719 -12.98 5.06 28.97
CA GLY A 719 -12.82 6.40 28.39
C GLY A 719 -11.43 6.67 27.79
N GLY A 720 -11.25 7.87 27.24
CA GLY A 720 -10.09 8.25 26.45
C GLY A 720 -10.08 7.66 25.04
N GLY A 721 -11.27 7.41 24.47
CA GLY A 721 -11.52 6.68 23.21
C GLY A 721 -12.51 5.53 23.41
N GLY A 722 -12.71 4.69 22.40
CA GLY A 722 -13.53 3.48 22.47
C GLY A 722 -14.97 3.62 21.97
N ALA A 723 -15.96 3.41 22.83
CA ALA A 723 -17.36 3.26 22.44
C ALA A 723 -18.35 4.07 23.30
N ILE A 724 -19.48 4.41 22.69
CA ILE A 724 -20.69 4.89 23.37
C ILE A 724 -21.74 3.79 23.43
N VAL A 725 -22.66 3.90 24.39
CA VAL A 725 -23.94 3.18 24.43
C VAL A 725 -25.08 4.19 24.46
N ALA A 726 -26.11 3.95 23.66
CA ALA A 726 -27.37 4.67 23.64
C ALA A 726 -28.55 3.72 23.87
N ILE A 727 -29.63 4.21 24.49
CA ILE A 727 -30.90 3.49 24.67
C ILE A 727 -31.99 4.18 23.84
N SER A 728 -32.77 3.41 23.08
CA SER A 728 -33.80 3.92 22.16
C SER A 728 -34.85 2.87 21.85
N ASP A 729 -36.07 3.33 21.61
CA ASP A 729 -37.21 2.61 21.03
C ASP A 729 -37.04 2.37 19.51
N ASN A 730 -36.28 3.23 18.82
CA ASN A 730 -35.95 3.12 17.40
C ASN A 730 -34.42 2.99 17.19
N PRO A 731 -33.80 1.86 17.60
CA PRO A 731 -32.36 1.67 17.52
C PRO A 731 -31.81 1.75 16.08
N SER A 732 -32.61 1.38 15.08
CA SER A 732 -32.26 1.51 13.66
C SER A 732 -31.96 2.95 13.25
N LYS A 733 -32.76 3.93 13.71
CA LYS A 733 -32.54 5.35 13.40
C LYS A 733 -31.24 5.87 14.00
N ILE A 734 -30.93 5.46 15.23
CA ILE A 734 -29.69 5.84 15.93
C ILE A 734 -28.47 5.21 15.25
N GLN A 735 -28.55 3.92 14.91
CA GLN A 735 -27.50 3.22 14.17
C GLN A 735 -27.22 3.88 12.82
N SER A 736 -28.25 4.17 12.02
CA SER A 736 -28.09 4.85 10.73
C SER A 736 -27.47 6.24 10.86
N ALA A 737 -27.85 7.03 11.88
CA ALA A 737 -27.26 8.35 12.11
C ALA A 737 -25.76 8.27 12.45
N ILE A 738 -25.33 7.28 13.24
CA ILE A 738 -23.92 7.04 13.56
C ILE A 738 -23.14 6.56 12.31
N GLU A 739 -23.73 5.69 11.50
CA GLU A 739 -23.11 5.15 10.28
C GLU A 739 -22.96 6.18 9.15
N LEU A 740 -23.93 7.09 8.99
CA LEU A 740 -23.86 8.20 8.01
C LEU A 740 -22.68 9.14 8.27
N GLU A 741 -22.30 9.32 9.53
CA GLU A 741 -21.15 10.12 9.96
C GLU A 741 -19.80 9.36 9.85
N GLY A 742 -19.80 8.16 9.27
CA GLY A 742 -18.60 7.36 9.00
C GLY A 742 -18.08 6.52 10.18
N TYR A 743 -18.84 6.45 11.27
CA TYR A 743 -18.55 5.58 12.41
C TYR A 743 -19.18 4.20 12.23
N LYS A 744 -18.78 3.23 13.05
CA LYS A 744 -19.46 1.92 13.13
C LYS A 744 -20.47 1.95 14.26
N ALA A 745 -21.59 1.26 14.08
CA ALA A 745 -22.57 1.02 15.13
C ALA A 745 -23.09 -0.43 15.13
N LEU A 746 -23.75 -0.80 16.23
CA LEU A 746 -24.40 -2.10 16.42
C LEU A 746 -25.62 -1.93 17.33
N SER A 747 -26.81 -2.22 16.81
CA SER A 747 -28.03 -2.35 17.61
C SER A 747 -28.22 -3.77 18.15
N PHE A 748 -28.77 -3.88 19.36
CA PHE A 748 -29.12 -5.14 20.01
C PHE A 748 -30.09 -4.90 21.16
N SER A 749 -30.76 -5.95 21.64
CA SER A 749 -31.76 -5.86 22.70
C SER A 749 -31.34 -6.67 23.94
N ILE A 750 -31.70 -6.16 25.11
CA ILE A 750 -31.40 -6.74 26.42
C ILE A 750 -32.69 -7.22 27.05
N LYS A 751 -32.72 -8.52 27.39
CA LYS A 751 -33.84 -9.21 28.01
C LYS A 751 -33.35 -10.10 29.16
N ASN A 752 -34.29 -10.53 30.01
CA ASN A 752 -34.06 -11.65 30.91
C ASN A 752 -33.75 -12.91 30.06
N GLN A 753 -32.67 -13.63 30.39
CA GLN A 753 -32.28 -14.88 29.73
C GLN A 753 -32.53 -16.09 30.61
#